data_AF-A0AAD9E123-F1
#
_entry.id   AF-A0AAD9E123-F1
#
_cell.length_a   1.000
_cell.length_b   1.000
_cell.length_c   1.000
_cell.angle_alpha   90.00
_cell.angle_beta   90.00
_cell.angle_gamma   90.00
#
_symmetry.space_group_name_H-M   'P 1'
#
loop_
_entity.id
_entity.type
_entity.pdbx_description
1 polymer ?
#
loop_
_entity_poly.entity_id
_entity_poly.type
_entity_poly.pdbx_seq_one_letter_code
_entity_poly.pdbx_strand_id
1 'polypeptide(L)'
;MENIPEQLLENLEKLGRNDLRFFQWHLTNGVEGFKHIPEDQLSEPNACNTVYKMVQSYGPGGAVEITVAILKKLNKKQLAEELRIKHSQVASSTEPLGLCNKNAALTEGEHKDSESKLLKSILRSQYSTIYEGTAATGSHVNFNEIYTELYVLKDWRGGISTDHEVIQIESGVLRRDTADIPLSFNDVFSDENGKKVLTLGIAGIGKTVCAQRFVLDWAEGKSNPDIDFVFLIPFRELNLLKDEQYNLHDLLLYSYPKLRNLKETGLFDDNCTCVFIFDGLDEMRKQLNFKQKKITDITKKAYVDVLVTNLITGALLPTASVWITSRPAAGDQIHRKYIHLMTEVRGFITDQQKEQYFRNQISEQDQASRIISHIKQSKTLNIMCHIPIFCWITAIVLQQIMNQCNKAPRSLTEMFVHFLIIQMSTKSEKYNETPQKDTKKLLESNRAMILKLAELAYRQLIKGNVMFYEEDLRECGIDVTEASVYSGVCTAIFKEESVLYQRKIYCFVHLSFQEFMAAFYVFHCYVNNNMEVLQNFKQQYMYTPMYADVDNYNYRFGEDSLHDLLKAAVNKALKSKKGQLDLFLRFLLGISLESNQSLLQGLLTHTQGSSESINKTVKYIGYLIRTEDHCTERSINLFLCLTEMKDQSLSREIQEYLKSKKQSEKKLSTAHCSAIAYMLQMSEEVLDALDLKKYNTSQDGYRRLIPAVSNCRRALLVGCNFTTDCSEKLCSALTSANSHLRELDLCYNYLQDSGVIILSVGLKSSNCQLVILR
;
A
#
# COMPACT_ATOMS: atom_id res chain seq x y z
N MET A 1 21.98 -30.29 -15.59
CA MET A 1 21.13 -31.02 -16.54
C MET A 1 19.99 -30.09 -16.90
N GLU A 2 19.90 -29.63 -18.15
CA GLU A 2 18.71 -28.89 -18.59
C GLU A 2 17.47 -29.80 -18.49
N ASN A 3 16.37 -29.24 -18.00
CA ASN A 3 15.13 -29.95 -17.74
C ASN A 3 14.46 -30.31 -19.08
N ILE A 4 14.49 -31.59 -19.48
CA ILE A 4 13.90 -32.09 -20.74
C ILE A 4 12.43 -31.66 -20.92
N PRO A 5 11.57 -31.72 -19.89
CA PRO A 5 10.23 -31.12 -19.93
C PRO A 5 10.19 -29.64 -20.36
N GLU A 6 11.12 -28.80 -19.91
CA GLU A 6 11.17 -27.39 -20.31
C GLU A 6 11.59 -27.24 -21.76
N GLN A 7 12.57 -28.01 -22.22
CA GLN A 7 12.97 -28.02 -23.64
C GLN A 7 11.83 -28.47 -24.56
N LEU A 8 11.06 -29.48 -24.15
CA LEU A 8 9.88 -29.95 -24.88
C LEU A 8 8.78 -28.88 -24.88
N LEU A 9 8.57 -28.20 -23.75
CA LEU A 9 7.56 -27.15 -23.63
C LEU A 9 7.89 -25.95 -24.51
N GLU A 10 9.12 -25.44 -24.45
CA GLU A 10 9.61 -24.38 -25.34
C GLU A 10 9.44 -24.75 -26.82
N ASN A 11 9.62 -26.03 -27.16
CA ASN A 11 9.47 -26.50 -28.54
C ASN A 11 7.99 -26.55 -28.97
N LEU A 12 7.10 -27.05 -28.11
CA LEU A 12 5.66 -27.13 -28.40
C LEU A 12 4.96 -25.77 -28.33
N GLU A 13 5.44 -24.81 -27.55
CA GLU A 13 4.91 -23.44 -27.52
C GLU A 13 5.20 -22.66 -28.81
N LYS A 14 6.24 -23.05 -29.55
CA LYS A 14 6.50 -22.53 -30.91
C LYS A 14 5.51 -23.07 -31.96
N LEU A 15 4.66 -24.05 -31.61
CA LEU A 15 3.60 -24.53 -32.50
C LEU A 15 2.35 -23.66 -32.36
N GLY A 16 1.79 -23.25 -33.50
CA GLY A 16 0.48 -22.59 -33.52
C GLY A 16 -0.62 -23.55 -33.02
N ARG A 17 -1.75 -23.01 -32.58
CA ARG A 17 -2.88 -23.78 -32.00
C ARG A 17 -3.35 -24.95 -32.89
N ASN A 18 -3.33 -24.78 -34.22
CA ASN A 18 -3.68 -25.83 -35.17
C ASN A 18 -2.61 -26.92 -35.25
N ASP A 19 -1.33 -26.54 -35.30
CA ASP A 19 -0.20 -27.48 -35.33
C ASP A 19 -0.13 -28.28 -34.03
N LEU A 20 -0.44 -27.67 -32.88
CA LEU A 20 -0.50 -28.36 -31.60
C LEU A 20 -1.66 -29.37 -31.53
N ARG A 21 -2.83 -29.05 -32.13
CA ARG A 21 -3.93 -30.03 -32.26
C ARG A 21 -3.53 -31.22 -33.12
N PHE A 22 -2.87 -30.99 -34.25
CA PHE A 22 -2.36 -32.08 -35.09
C PHE A 22 -1.25 -32.88 -34.40
N PHE A 23 -0.42 -32.22 -33.61
CA PHE A 23 0.59 -32.86 -32.77
C PHE A 23 -0.06 -33.81 -31.76
N GLN A 24 -1.08 -33.34 -31.03
CA GLN A 24 -1.86 -34.17 -30.10
C GLN A 24 -2.59 -35.31 -30.81
N TRP A 25 -3.16 -35.06 -31.99
CA TRP A 25 -3.81 -36.07 -32.80
C TRP A 25 -2.87 -37.24 -33.15
N HIS A 26 -1.58 -36.98 -33.39
CA HIS A 26 -0.60 -38.05 -33.61
C HIS A 26 -0.30 -38.86 -32.34
N LEU A 27 -0.32 -38.23 -31.15
CA LEU A 27 -0.18 -38.94 -29.88
C LEU A 27 -1.38 -39.86 -29.60
N THR A 28 -2.57 -39.45 -30.05
CA THR A 28 -3.84 -40.18 -29.90
C THR A 28 -4.23 -41.03 -31.11
N ASN A 29 -3.37 -41.18 -32.13
CA ASN A 29 -3.65 -42.09 -33.25
C ASN A 29 -2.46 -43.00 -33.55
N GLY A 30 -1.39 -42.87 -32.75
CA GLY A 30 -0.20 -43.69 -32.81
C GLY A 30 0.90 -43.09 -33.68
N VAL A 31 2.12 -43.20 -33.16
CA VAL A 31 3.36 -43.02 -33.90
C VAL A 31 4.05 -44.38 -33.89
N GLU A 32 4.52 -44.85 -35.05
CA GLU A 32 5.17 -46.15 -35.17
C GLU A 32 6.33 -46.28 -34.16
N GLY A 33 6.29 -47.33 -33.32
CA GLY A 33 7.25 -47.54 -32.23
C GLY A 33 6.87 -46.96 -30.87
N PHE A 34 5.76 -46.22 -30.74
CA PHE A 34 5.33 -45.59 -29.47
C PHE A 34 3.90 -46.00 -29.06
N LYS A 35 3.68 -46.13 -27.75
CA LYS A 35 2.34 -46.40 -27.17
C LYS A 35 1.41 -45.21 -27.40
N HIS A 36 0.12 -45.46 -27.57
CA HIS A 36 -0.91 -44.43 -27.74
C HIS A 36 -1.26 -43.72 -26.41
N ILE A 37 -1.51 -42.40 -26.45
CA ILE A 37 -2.07 -41.64 -25.33
C ILE A 37 -3.59 -41.49 -25.53
N PRO A 38 -4.44 -41.93 -24.57
CA PRO A 38 -5.90 -41.78 -24.66
C PRO A 38 -6.37 -40.35 -24.95
N GLU A 39 -7.37 -40.20 -25.83
CA GLU A 39 -7.86 -38.89 -26.32
C GLU A 39 -8.44 -38.02 -25.19
N ASP A 40 -9.07 -38.64 -24.18
CA ASP A 40 -9.58 -37.97 -22.98
C ASP A 40 -8.48 -37.29 -22.15
N GLN A 41 -7.22 -37.68 -22.31
CA GLN A 41 -6.08 -37.09 -21.61
C GLN A 41 -5.47 -35.87 -22.32
N LEU A 42 -5.89 -35.61 -23.57
CA LEU A 42 -5.39 -34.52 -24.43
C LEU A 42 -6.53 -33.68 -25.04
N SER A 43 -7.67 -33.57 -24.34
CA SER A 43 -8.92 -32.96 -24.84
C SER A 43 -8.82 -31.46 -25.18
N GLU A 44 -7.82 -30.75 -24.66
CA GLU A 44 -7.54 -29.35 -25.00
C GLU A 44 -6.12 -29.16 -25.55
N PRO A 45 -5.93 -28.28 -26.57
CA PRO A 45 -4.62 -27.95 -27.11
C PRO A 45 -3.82 -27.09 -26.14
N ASN A 46 -3.17 -27.76 -25.19
CA ASN A 46 -2.33 -27.18 -24.15
C ASN A 46 -0.95 -27.86 -24.18
N ALA A 47 0.09 -27.09 -24.51
CA ALA A 47 1.46 -27.59 -24.64
C ALA A 47 1.98 -28.18 -23.32
N CYS A 48 1.67 -27.55 -22.18
CA CYS A 48 2.10 -28.00 -20.86
C CYS A 48 1.48 -29.35 -20.47
N ASN A 49 0.16 -29.52 -20.66
CA ASN A 49 -0.48 -30.82 -20.44
C ASN A 49 0.06 -31.89 -21.38
N THR A 50 0.31 -31.53 -22.65
CA THR A 50 0.86 -32.45 -23.67
C THR A 50 2.25 -32.96 -23.27
N VAL A 51 3.18 -32.06 -22.89
CA VAL A 51 4.52 -32.45 -22.42
C VAL A 51 4.43 -33.33 -21.19
N TYR A 52 3.61 -32.96 -20.21
CA TYR A 52 3.43 -33.75 -18.99
C TYR A 52 3.01 -35.19 -19.30
N LYS A 53 2.01 -35.36 -20.17
CA LYS A 53 1.50 -36.68 -20.59
C LYS A 53 2.51 -37.49 -21.39
N MET A 54 3.29 -36.84 -22.24
CA MET A 54 4.35 -37.49 -23.00
C MET A 54 5.48 -37.99 -22.10
N VAL A 55 5.95 -37.15 -21.17
CA VAL A 55 7.00 -37.53 -20.21
C VAL A 55 6.51 -38.65 -19.29
N GLN A 56 5.24 -38.60 -18.86
CA GLN A 56 4.62 -39.69 -18.08
C GLN A 56 4.52 -41.00 -18.87
N SER A 57 4.24 -40.94 -20.17
CA SER A 57 3.98 -42.12 -21.01
C SER A 57 5.24 -42.77 -21.58
N TYR A 58 6.27 -41.97 -21.88
CA TYR A 58 7.47 -42.43 -22.61
C TYR A 58 8.79 -42.18 -21.86
N GLY A 59 8.75 -41.51 -20.70
CA GLY A 59 9.94 -40.99 -20.05
C GLY A 59 10.56 -39.79 -20.79
N PRO A 60 11.53 -39.07 -20.19
CA PRO A 60 12.11 -37.86 -20.80
C PRO A 60 12.77 -38.11 -22.17
N GLY A 61 13.59 -39.18 -22.30
CA GLY A 61 14.24 -39.52 -23.58
C GLY A 61 13.23 -39.94 -24.66
N GLY A 62 12.28 -40.82 -24.32
CA GLY A 62 11.24 -41.26 -25.26
C GLY A 62 10.30 -40.12 -25.67
N ALA A 63 10.05 -39.15 -24.79
CA ALA A 63 9.28 -37.95 -25.10
C ALA A 63 10.00 -37.05 -26.12
N VAL A 64 11.34 -36.97 -26.09
CA VAL A 64 12.13 -36.27 -27.11
C VAL A 64 12.05 -36.99 -28.45
N GLU A 65 12.24 -38.31 -28.47
CA GLU A 65 12.20 -39.10 -29.70
C GLU A 65 10.85 -39.03 -30.43
N ILE A 66 9.75 -39.19 -29.70
CA ILE A 66 8.41 -39.08 -30.29
C ILE A 66 8.10 -37.64 -30.75
N THR A 67 8.58 -36.62 -30.02
CA THR A 67 8.41 -35.21 -30.42
C THR A 67 9.12 -34.93 -31.73
N VAL A 68 10.37 -35.38 -31.88
CA VAL A 68 11.14 -35.27 -33.12
C VAL A 68 10.43 -36.00 -34.28
N ALA A 69 9.87 -37.19 -34.02
CA ALA A 69 9.13 -37.95 -35.03
C ALA A 69 7.86 -37.23 -35.51
N ILE A 70 7.08 -36.65 -34.58
CA ILE A 70 5.85 -35.93 -34.91
C ILE A 70 6.16 -34.59 -35.61
N LEU A 71 7.15 -33.82 -35.14
CA LEU A 71 7.56 -32.56 -35.78
C LEU A 71 8.00 -32.76 -37.24
N LYS A 72 8.66 -33.88 -37.54
CA LYS A 72 9.00 -34.26 -38.92
C LYS A 72 7.75 -34.51 -39.77
N LYS A 73 6.71 -35.16 -39.21
CA LYS A 73 5.41 -35.37 -39.89
C LYS A 73 4.64 -34.06 -40.11
N LEU A 74 4.77 -33.10 -39.20
CA LEU A 74 4.20 -31.75 -39.32
C LEU A 74 5.02 -30.79 -40.21
N ASN A 75 6.04 -31.30 -40.90
CA ASN A 75 6.96 -30.52 -41.74
C ASN A 75 7.73 -29.41 -40.99
N LYS A 76 7.88 -29.52 -39.66
CA LYS A 76 8.63 -28.61 -38.78
C LYS A 76 10.08 -29.09 -38.59
N LYS A 77 10.79 -29.28 -39.70
CA LYS A 77 12.13 -29.90 -39.71
C LYS A 77 13.17 -29.13 -38.89
N GLN A 78 13.09 -27.80 -38.86
CA GLN A 78 14.00 -26.95 -38.09
C GLN A 78 13.82 -27.12 -36.57
N LEU A 79 12.57 -27.14 -36.08
CA LEU A 79 12.26 -27.38 -34.66
C LEU A 79 12.67 -28.78 -34.21
N ALA A 80 12.52 -29.78 -35.10
CA ALA A 80 12.95 -31.14 -34.83
C ALA A 80 14.47 -31.26 -34.69
N GLU A 81 15.24 -30.54 -35.52
CA GLU A 81 16.70 -30.56 -35.48
C GLU A 81 17.25 -29.75 -34.30
N GLU A 82 16.65 -28.60 -33.97
CA GLU A 82 16.97 -27.82 -32.76
C GLU A 82 16.84 -28.67 -31.49
N LEU A 83 15.73 -29.41 -31.37
CA LEU A 83 15.50 -30.29 -30.22
C LEU A 83 16.51 -31.45 -30.18
N ARG A 84 16.89 -31.98 -31.35
CA ARG A 84 17.85 -33.10 -31.46
C ARG A 84 19.27 -32.68 -31.11
N ILE A 85 19.70 -31.48 -31.50
CA ILE A 85 21.01 -30.90 -31.17
C ILE A 85 21.09 -30.59 -29.67
N LYS A 86 20.05 -29.95 -29.11
CA LYS A 86 19.98 -29.70 -27.65
C LYS A 86 20.05 -31.00 -26.85
N HIS A 87 19.46 -32.09 -27.36
CA HIS A 87 19.48 -33.39 -26.68
C HIS A 87 20.80 -34.16 -26.86
N SER A 88 21.46 -34.08 -28.03
CA SER A 88 22.72 -34.79 -28.31
C SER A 88 23.95 -34.17 -27.63
N GLN A 89 23.93 -32.86 -27.35
CA GLN A 89 24.96 -32.18 -26.55
C GLN A 89 24.95 -32.61 -25.07
N VAL A 90 23.84 -33.18 -24.59
CA VAL A 90 23.74 -33.73 -23.23
C VAL A 90 24.28 -35.17 -23.16
N ALA A 91 24.26 -35.91 -24.29
CA ALA A 91 24.67 -37.32 -24.35
C ALA A 91 26.17 -37.55 -24.63
N SER A 92 26.93 -36.53 -25.06
CA SER A 92 28.35 -36.67 -25.44
C SER A 92 29.36 -36.25 -24.35
N SER A 93 28.88 -35.99 -23.13
CA SER A 93 29.75 -35.71 -21.96
C SER A 93 29.90 -36.94 -21.05
N THR A 94 30.30 -38.08 -21.60
CA THR A 94 30.68 -39.26 -20.80
C THR A 94 31.87 -39.99 -21.39
N GLU A 95 33.01 -39.88 -20.72
CA GLU A 95 34.08 -40.90 -20.68
C GLU A 95 34.81 -40.77 -19.31
N PRO A 96 35.46 -41.83 -18.80
CA PRO A 96 34.81 -42.73 -17.86
C PRO A 96 35.42 -42.65 -16.45
N LEU A 97 34.57 -42.59 -15.42
CA LEU A 97 34.97 -42.92 -14.06
C LEU A 97 34.27 -44.21 -13.65
N GLY A 98 35.10 -45.15 -13.20
CA GLY A 98 34.78 -46.54 -12.98
C GLY A 98 33.63 -46.79 -12.02
N LEU A 99 33.18 -48.05 -12.08
CA LEU A 99 32.24 -48.68 -11.19
C LEU A 99 32.29 -48.11 -9.76
N CYS A 100 31.21 -47.43 -9.37
CA CYS A 100 30.73 -47.49 -8.00
C CYS A 100 29.21 -47.46 -8.00
N ASN A 101 28.61 -48.61 -7.71
CA ASN A 101 27.27 -48.71 -7.16
C ASN A 101 27.10 -47.69 -6.04
N LYS A 102 26.27 -46.65 -6.22
CA LYS A 102 25.62 -45.95 -5.11
C LYS A 102 24.26 -45.41 -5.55
N ASN A 103 23.20 -46.10 -5.14
CA ASN A 103 22.04 -45.39 -4.58
C ASN A 103 22.56 -44.65 -3.33
N ALA A 104 23.19 -43.49 -3.50
CA ALA A 104 23.46 -42.59 -2.38
C ALA A 104 22.22 -41.74 -2.21
N ALA A 105 21.44 -42.00 -1.16
CA ALA A 105 20.51 -41.01 -0.64
C ALA A 105 21.32 -39.73 -0.41
N LEU A 106 20.84 -38.60 -0.96
CA LEU A 106 21.45 -37.30 -0.69
C LEU A 106 21.50 -37.11 0.84
N THR A 107 22.59 -36.53 1.32
CA THR A 107 22.70 -36.16 2.73
C THR A 107 21.77 -35.00 3.02
N GLU A 108 21.34 -34.86 4.28
CA GLU A 108 20.46 -33.78 4.74
C GLU A 108 20.98 -32.38 4.34
N GLY A 109 22.31 -32.17 4.40
CA GLY A 109 22.97 -30.95 3.94
C GLY A 109 22.87 -30.71 2.43
N GLU A 110 22.94 -31.75 1.61
CA GLU A 110 22.78 -31.63 0.15
C GLU A 110 21.32 -31.34 -0.24
N HIS A 111 20.36 -31.93 0.48
CA HIS A 111 18.94 -31.58 0.34
C HIS A 111 18.68 -30.12 0.72
N LYS A 112 19.24 -29.66 1.84
CA LYS A 112 19.16 -28.28 2.33
C LYS A 112 19.68 -27.27 1.30
N ASP A 113 20.88 -27.49 0.77
CA ASP A 113 21.48 -26.64 -0.24
C ASP A 113 20.67 -26.59 -1.55
N SER A 114 20.14 -27.74 -1.97
CA SER A 114 19.35 -27.87 -3.20
C SER A 114 18.03 -27.09 -3.09
N GLU A 115 17.25 -27.32 -2.01
CA GLU A 115 15.97 -26.64 -1.79
C GLU A 115 16.16 -25.15 -1.49
N SER A 116 17.22 -24.76 -0.78
CA SER A 116 17.56 -23.33 -0.58
C SER A 116 17.87 -22.63 -1.90
N LYS A 117 18.68 -23.25 -2.79
CA LYS A 117 18.94 -22.71 -4.14
C LYS A 117 17.66 -22.61 -4.98
N LEU A 118 16.78 -23.61 -4.89
CA LEU A 118 15.49 -23.59 -5.58
C LEU A 118 14.61 -22.46 -5.07
N LEU A 119 14.49 -22.29 -3.75
CA LEU A 119 13.76 -21.19 -3.12
C LEU A 119 14.33 -19.83 -3.57
N LYS A 120 15.66 -19.63 -3.53
CA LYS A 120 16.30 -18.41 -4.03
C LYS A 120 15.95 -18.12 -5.49
N SER A 121 15.93 -19.15 -6.35
CA SER A 121 15.53 -19.01 -7.76
C SER A 121 14.06 -18.58 -7.91
N ILE A 122 13.16 -19.19 -7.13
CA ILE A 122 11.73 -18.83 -7.12
C ILE A 122 11.56 -17.37 -6.70
N LEU A 123 12.18 -16.95 -5.60
CA LEU A 123 12.07 -15.59 -5.06
C LEU A 123 12.68 -14.55 -6.02
N ARG A 124 13.83 -14.84 -6.65
CA ARG A 124 14.39 -13.97 -7.71
C ARG A 124 13.41 -13.83 -8.87
N SER A 125 12.86 -14.92 -9.37
CA SER A 125 11.90 -14.88 -10.47
C SER A 125 10.63 -14.08 -10.10
N GLN A 126 10.20 -14.12 -8.84
CA GLN A 126 8.98 -13.44 -8.38
C GLN A 126 9.19 -11.95 -8.09
N TYR A 127 10.35 -11.56 -7.55
CA TYR A 127 10.57 -10.20 -7.00
C TYR A 127 11.66 -9.38 -7.69
N SER A 128 12.42 -9.94 -8.64
CA SER A 128 13.46 -9.19 -9.38
C SER A 128 12.90 -8.07 -10.26
N THR A 129 11.61 -8.14 -10.58
CA THR A 129 10.93 -7.14 -11.41
C THR A 129 9.68 -6.69 -10.70
N ILE A 130 9.42 -5.38 -10.76
CA ILE A 130 8.13 -4.83 -10.36
C ILE A 130 7.36 -4.59 -11.63
N TYR A 131 6.10 -4.97 -11.58
CA TYR A 131 5.17 -4.63 -12.62
C TYR A 131 4.75 -3.17 -12.48
N GLU A 132 5.29 -2.32 -13.34
CA GLU A 132 4.94 -0.91 -13.41
C GLU A 132 4.17 -0.63 -14.69
N GLY A 133 2.86 -0.44 -14.57
CA GLY A 133 1.98 -0.17 -15.72
C GLY A 133 0.91 -1.24 -15.93
N THR A 134 0.62 -1.55 -17.18
CA THR A 134 -0.52 -2.39 -17.63
C THR A 134 -0.07 -3.33 -18.74
N ALA A 135 -0.82 -4.41 -19.05
CA ALA A 135 -0.31 -5.60 -19.76
C ALA A 135 0.30 -5.35 -21.15
N ALA A 136 0.15 -4.15 -21.71
CA ALA A 136 0.69 -3.74 -23.01
C ALA A 136 1.69 -2.56 -22.97
N THR A 137 1.80 -1.79 -21.87
CA THR A 137 2.76 -0.67 -21.73
C THR A 137 3.63 -0.78 -20.48
N GLY A 138 3.35 -1.74 -19.60
CA GLY A 138 4.20 -2.05 -18.48
C GLY A 138 5.38 -2.88 -18.95
N SER A 139 6.58 -2.35 -18.75
CA SER A 139 7.76 -3.19 -18.68
C SER A 139 7.80 -3.85 -17.30
N HIS A 140 8.29 -5.08 -17.26
CA HIS A 140 8.91 -5.57 -16.04
C HIS A 140 10.13 -4.68 -15.80
N VAL A 141 9.97 -3.64 -14.97
CA VAL A 141 11.08 -2.78 -14.61
C VAL A 141 11.88 -3.53 -13.56
N ASN A 142 13.20 -3.51 -13.70
CA ASN A 142 14.05 -4.12 -12.71
C ASN A 142 13.78 -3.45 -11.36
N PHE A 143 13.48 -4.24 -10.33
CA PHE A 143 13.20 -3.72 -8.98
C PHE A 143 14.30 -2.75 -8.55
N ASN A 144 15.56 -3.06 -8.86
CA ASN A 144 16.71 -2.24 -8.49
C ASN A 144 16.77 -0.88 -9.21
N GLU A 145 16.18 -0.73 -10.39
CA GLU A 145 16.24 0.53 -11.16
C GLU A 145 15.29 1.58 -10.59
N ILE A 146 14.13 1.17 -10.08
CA ILE A 146 13.11 2.07 -9.55
C ILE A 146 13.13 2.18 -8.03
N TYR A 147 13.80 1.25 -7.35
CA TYR A 147 13.87 1.25 -5.89
C TYR A 147 14.54 2.52 -5.38
N THR A 148 13.86 3.16 -4.43
CA THR A 148 14.39 4.27 -3.65
C THR A 148 14.37 3.84 -2.20
N GLU A 149 15.50 4.03 -1.51
CA GLU A 149 15.66 3.59 -0.13
C GLU A 149 14.63 4.25 0.78
N LEU A 150 13.93 3.43 1.57
CA LEU A 150 12.90 3.87 2.51
C LEU A 150 13.51 4.13 3.87
N TYR A 151 13.03 5.16 4.56
CA TYR A 151 13.48 5.42 5.92
C TYR A 151 12.78 4.48 6.91
N VAL A 152 13.55 3.67 7.63
CA VAL A 152 13.07 2.71 8.62
C VAL A 152 13.68 3.02 9.98
N LEU A 153 12.85 3.00 11.01
CA LEU A 153 13.22 3.35 12.37
C LEU A 153 13.29 2.14 13.29
N LYS A 154 14.33 2.11 14.13
CA LYS A 154 14.50 1.12 15.20
C LYS A 154 13.77 1.55 16.47
N ASP A 155 13.21 0.57 17.18
CA ASP A 155 12.66 0.70 18.53
C ASP A 155 11.58 1.78 18.65
N TRP A 156 10.53 1.66 17.83
CA TRP A 156 9.32 2.47 17.97
C TRP A 156 8.79 2.44 19.41
N ARG A 157 8.73 3.61 20.09
CA ARG A 157 8.40 3.74 21.54
C ARG A 157 7.09 4.48 21.85
N GLY A 158 6.31 4.96 20.87
CA GLY A 158 5.22 5.89 21.19
C GLY A 158 3.99 5.81 20.29
N GLY A 159 2.80 5.85 20.91
CA GLY A 159 1.52 6.25 20.31
C GLY A 159 0.81 5.22 19.43
N ILE A 160 -0.35 4.74 19.88
CA ILE A 160 -1.35 4.11 19.01
C ILE A 160 -1.90 5.20 18.08
N SER A 161 -1.22 5.45 16.96
CA SER A 161 -1.79 6.31 15.91
C SER A 161 -2.77 5.45 15.10
N THR A 162 -4.04 5.47 15.50
CA THR A 162 -5.11 4.85 14.71
C THR A 162 -5.63 5.75 13.60
N ASP A 163 -5.06 6.95 13.43
CA ASP A 163 -5.58 7.96 12.50
C ASP A 163 -5.39 7.54 11.03
N HIS A 164 -6.08 8.22 10.12
CA HIS A 164 -5.96 7.96 8.68
C HIS A 164 -4.55 8.29 8.17
N GLU A 165 -4.04 7.51 7.24
CA GLU A 165 -2.68 7.55 6.68
C GLU A 165 -2.25 8.93 6.21
N VAL A 166 -3.14 9.63 5.51
CA VAL A 166 -2.89 10.98 4.99
C VAL A 166 -2.80 12.00 6.12
N ILE A 167 -3.68 11.87 7.12
CA ILE A 167 -3.67 12.73 8.30
C ILE A 167 -2.48 12.43 9.19
N GLN A 168 -2.06 11.16 9.31
CA GLN A 168 -0.88 10.80 10.08
C GLN A 168 0.38 11.47 9.53
N ILE A 169 0.45 11.77 8.24
CA ILE A 169 1.58 12.50 7.66
C ILE A 169 1.40 13.99 7.82
N GLU A 170 0.23 14.51 7.44
CA GLU A 170 -0.09 15.94 7.55
C GLU A 170 0.03 16.42 9.01
N SER A 171 -0.24 15.54 9.98
CA SER A 171 -0.01 15.74 11.41
C SER A 171 1.34 15.22 11.92
N GLY A 172 1.95 14.22 11.28
CA GLY A 172 3.24 13.61 11.66
C GLY A 172 4.44 14.51 11.35
N VAL A 173 4.28 15.49 10.45
CA VAL A 173 5.19 16.65 10.35
C VAL A 173 5.31 17.39 11.70
N LEU A 174 4.34 17.22 12.61
CA LEU A 174 4.34 17.78 13.97
C LEU A 174 4.98 16.83 15.03
N ARG A 175 5.26 15.56 14.72
CA ARG A 175 5.62 14.48 15.68
C ARG A 175 6.93 13.74 15.33
N ARG A 176 8.01 14.43 14.91
CA ARG A 176 9.28 13.76 14.59
C ARG A 176 10.04 13.37 15.87
N ASP A 177 9.60 12.32 16.55
CA ASP A 177 10.16 11.88 17.83
C ASP A 177 11.69 11.66 17.81
N THR A 178 12.25 11.70 19.01
CA THR A 178 13.54 12.36 19.30
C THR A 178 14.72 11.42 19.48
N ALA A 179 14.51 10.12 19.26
CA ALA A 179 15.53 9.08 19.41
C ALA A 179 15.51 8.09 18.23
N ASP A 180 15.21 8.61 17.05
CA ASP A 180 15.09 7.89 15.80
C ASP A 180 16.46 7.33 15.37
N ILE A 181 16.74 6.07 15.73
CA ILE A 181 17.91 5.33 15.23
C ILE A 181 17.49 4.73 13.89
N PRO A 182 18.02 5.22 12.75
CA PRO A 182 17.73 4.62 11.47
C PRO A 182 18.26 3.18 11.46
N LEU A 183 17.46 2.28 10.90
CA LEU A 183 17.80 0.87 10.74
C LEU A 183 17.77 0.53 9.26
N SER A 184 18.85 -0.04 8.74
CA SER A 184 18.78 -0.71 7.44
C SER A 184 17.91 -1.95 7.59
N PHE A 185 16.92 -2.12 6.72
CA PHE A 185 16.04 -3.30 6.79
C PHE A 185 16.82 -4.62 6.61
N ASN A 186 17.99 -4.59 5.96
CA ASN A 186 18.87 -5.75 5.84
C ASN A 186 19.49 -6.18 7.18
N ASP A 187 19.55 -5.26 8.15
CA ASP A 187 20.12 -5.49 9.49
C ASP A 187 19.03 -5.83 10.53
N VAL A 188 17.78 -6.02 10.10
CA VAL A 188 16.64 -6.31 11.00
C VAL A 188 16.90 -7.56 11.86
N PHE A 189 17.59 -8.54 11.29
CA PHE A 189 17.94 -9.81 11.95
C PHE A 189 19.40 -9.87 12.44
N SER A 190 20.13 -8.75 12.44
CA SER A 190 21.47 -8.72 13.03
C SER A 190 21.40 -9.10 14.52
N ASP A 191 22.43 -9.80 14.98
CA ASP A 191 22.82 -10.04 16.38
C ASP A 191 22.10 -11.16 17.17
N GLU A 192 20.94 -11.69 16.74
CA GLU A 192 20.21 -12.73 17.51
C GLU A 192 19.38 -13.71 16.64
N ASN A 193 19.53 -15.03 16.88
CA ASN A 193 18.66 -16.07 16.32
C ASN A 193 17.30 -16.12 17.03
N GLY A 194 16.23 -16.47 16.30
CA GLY A 194 14.87 -16.57 16.85
C GLY A 194 14.18 -15.21 17.09
N LYS A 195 14.74 -14.12 16.56
CA LYS A 195 14.25 -12.76 16.74
C LYS A 195 12.86 -12.59 16.12
N LYS A 196 11.98 -11.88 16.83
CA LYS A 196 10.61 -11.59 16.41
C LYS A 196 10.49 -10.09 16.17
N VAL A 197 10.15 -9.72 14.94
CA VAL A 197 10.16 -8.33 14.46
C VAL A 197 8.75 -7.95 14.03
N LEU A 198 8.27 -6.80 14.50
CA LEU A 198 7.04 -6.19 14.04
C LEU A 198 7.34 -4.84 13.41
N THR A 199 7.09 -4.73 12.12
CA THR A 199 7.24 -3.50 11.35
C THR A 199 5.89 -2.85 11.13
N LEU A 200 5.75 -1.63 11.62
CA LEU A 200 4.57 -0.81 11.49
C LEU A 200 4.75 0.26 10.41
N GLY A 201 3.63 0.73 9.89
CA GLY A 201 3.60 1.84 8.95
C GLY A 201 2.24 1.96 8.29
N ILE A 202 1.89 3.15 7.85
CA ILE A 202 0.64 3.42 7.12
C ILE A 202 0.59 2.68 5.78
N ALA A 203 -0.58 2.50 5.14
CA ALA A 203 -0.59 1.87 3.82
C ALA A 203 0.09 2.73 2.75
N GLY A 204 0.52 2.06 1.68
CA GLY A 204 1.30 2.67 0.61
C GLY A 204 2.72 3.08 0.99
N ILE A 205 3.10 3.07 2.27
CA ILE A 205 4.39 3.59 2.76
C ILE A 205 5.61 2.77 2.34
N GLY A 206 5.39 1.53 1.86
CA GLY A 206 6.45 0.65 1.34
C GLY A 206 6.81 -0.54 2.24
N LYS A 207 6.00 -0.93 3.23
CA LYS A 207 6.24 -2.11 4.08
C LYS A 207 6.49 -3.40 3.28
N THR A 208 5.59 -3.74 2.36
CA THR A 208 5.72 -4.89 1.45
C THR A 208 6.97 -4.79 0.59
N VAL A 209 7.29 -3.58 0.11
CA VAL A 209 8.50 -3.33 -0.70
C VAL A 209 9.77 -3.57 0.11
N CYS A 210 9.80 -3.22 1.40
CA CYS A 210 10.92 -3.57 2.31
C CYS A 210 11.08 -5.09 2.46
N ALA A 211 9.98 -5.82 2.68
CA ALA A 211 10.01 -7.27 2.81
C ALA A 211 10.48 -7.95 1.52
N GLN A 212 9.96 -7.52 0.36
CA GLN A 212 10.38 -8.01 -0.96
C GLN A 212 11.85 -7.68 -1.23
N ARG A 213 12.31 -6.48 -0.86
CA ARG A 213 13.71 -6.09 -1.04
C ARG A 213 14.66 -6.95 -0.20
N PHE A 214 14.35 -7.18 1.07
CA PHE A 214 15.12 -8.07 1.94
C PHE A 214 15.24 -9.47 1.34
N VAL A 215 14.12 -10.02 0.88
CA VAL A 215 14.07 -11.35 0.24
C VAL A 215 14.91 -11.40 -1.03
N LEU A 216 14.85 -10.36 -1.85
CA LEU A 216 15.63 -10.28 -3.08
C LEU A 216 17.14 -10.17 -2.79
N ASP A 217 17.54 -9.31 -1.85
CA ASP A 217 18.95 -9.16 -1.45
C ASP A 217 19.50 -10.48 -0.86
N TRP A 218 18.73 -11.20 -0.04
CA TRP A 218 19.07 -12.55 0.44
C TRP A 218 19.17 -13.56 -0.71
N ALA A 219 18.19 -13.56 -1.60
CA ALA A 219 18.15 -14.50 -2.71
C ALA A 219 19.31 -14.27 -3.66
N GLU A 220 19.75 -13.03 -3.90
CA GLU A 220 20.92 -12.66 -4.69
C GLU A 220 22.25 -12.87 -3.97
N GLY A 221 22.24 -13.14 -2.66
CA GLY A 221 23.44 -13.34 -1.84
C GLY A 221 24.15 -12.05 -1.44
N LYS A 222 23.44 -10.91 -1.45
CA LYS A 222 23.95 -9.58 -1.07
C LYS A 222 23.94 -9.35 0.45
N SER A 223 22.99 -9.95 1.16
CA SER A 223 22.81 -9.79 2.61
C SER A 223 22.39 -11.11 3.28
N ASN A 224 22.59 -11.20 4.59
CA ASN A 224 22.14 -12.32 5.44
C ASN A 224 22.57 -13.73 4.95
N PRO A 225 23.87 -13.96 4.65
CA PRO A 225 24.35 -15.24 4.11
C PRO A 225 24.25 -16.42 5.11
N ASP A 226 24.09 -16.11 6.39
CA ASP A 226 23.93 -17.00 7.53
C ASP A 226 22.52 -17.57 7.68
N ILE A 227 21.56 -17.10 6.88
CA ILE A 227 20.17 -17.56 6.89
C ILE A 227 19.97 -18.63 5.81
N ASP A 228 19.55 -19.83 6.23
CA ASP A 228 19.36 -20.99 5.35
C ASP A 228 18.11 -20.88 4.47
N PHE A 229 17.00 -20.42 5.05
CA PHE A 229 15.71 -20.28 4.37
C PHE A 229 14.99 -18.97 4.75
N VAL A 230 14.43 -18.30 3.75
CA VAL A 230 13.55 -17.13 3.92
C VAL A 230 12.23 -17.37 3.19
N PHE A 231 11.14 -17.47 3.95
CA PHE A 231 9.79 -17.63 3.40
C PHE A 231 9.00 -16.33 3.55
N LEU A 232 8.54 -15.76 2.44
CA LEU A 232 7.67 -14.60 2.41
C LEU A 232 6.23 -15.06 2.14
N ILE A 233 5.38 -14.94 3.15
CA ILE A 233 4.00 -15.44 3.15
C ILE A 233 3.06 -14.26 3.43
N PRO A 234 2.46 -13.64 2.40
CA PRO A 234 1.48 -12.59 2.61
C PRO A 234 0.24 -13.13 3.34
N PHE A 235 -0.23 -12.42 4.37
CA PHE A 235 -1.45 -12.79 5.12
C PHE A 235 -2.68 -12.85 4.21
N ARG A 236 -2.71 -12.05 3.15
CA ARG A 236 -3.75 -12.12 2.11
C ARG A 236 -3.86 -13.50 1.47
N GLU A 237 -2.74 -14.19 1.24
CA GLU A 237 -2.72 -15.54 0.66
C GLU A 237 -3.25 -16.58 1.66
N LEU A 238 -2.98 -16.36 2.95
CA LEU A 238 -3.48 -17.23 4.01
C LEU A 238 -5.01 -17.24 4.11
N ASN A 239 -5.68 -16.16 3.68
CA ASN A 239 -7.15 -16.13 3.66
C ASN A 239 -7.77 -17.02 2.57
N LEU A 240 -6.98 -17.49 1.60
CA LEU A 240 -7.44 -18.40 0.53
C LEU A 240 -7.50 -19.85 0.98
N LEU A 241 -6.79 -20.19 2.06
CA LEU A 241 -6.83 -21.51 2.64
C LEU A 241 -8.24 -21.83 3.08
N LYS A 242 -8.67 -23.08 2.83
CA LYS A 242 -9.96 -23.55 3.30
C LYS A 242 -9.97 -23.50 4.84
N ASP A 243 -11.16 -23.46 5.41
CA ASP A 243 -11.38 -23.59 6.86
C ASP A 243 -11.13 -25.04 7.32
N GLU A 244 -9.94 -25.55 7.02
CA GLU A 244 -9.41 -26.87 7.29
C GLU A 244 -8.13 -26.76 8.15
N GLN A 245 -7.62 -27.90 8.61
CA GLN A 245 -6.43 -27.95 9.47
C GLN A 245 -5.19 -28.36 8.67
N TYR A 246 -4.12 -27.61 8.85
CA TYR A 246 -2.83 -27.79 8.19
C TYR A 246 -1.74 -27.98 9.26
N ASN A 247 -0.64 -28.65 8.93
CA ASN A 247 0.59 -28.54 9.71
C ASN A 247 1.53 -27.50 9.05
N LEU A 248 2.65 -27.16 9.70
CA LEU A 248 3.57 -26.12 9.19
C LEU A 248 4.15 -26.48 7.82
N HIS A 249 4.49 -27.76 7.61
CA HIS A 249 5.01 -28.24 6.35
C HIS A 249 3.98 -28.14 5.21
N ASP A 250 2.73 -28.52 5.47
CA ASP A 250 1.63 -28.44 4.50
C ASP A 250 1.37 -26.96 4.11
N LEU A 251 1.50 -26.04 5.07
CA LEU A 251 1.40 -24.60 4.82
C LEU A 251 2.55 -24.08 3.94
N LEU A 252 3.78 -24.54 4.17
CA LEU A 252 4.94 -24.16 3.35
C LEU A 252 4.84 -24.70 1.93
N LEU A 253 4.39 -25.95 1.76
CA LEU A 253 4.12 -26.51 0.44
C LEU A 253 2.99 -25.80 -0.28
N TYR A 254 2.01 -25.27 0.46
CA TYR A 254 0.95 -24.46 -0.13
C TYR A 254 1.51 -23.17 -0.74
N SER A 255 2.36 -22.45 -0.01
CA SER A 255 3.00 -21.21 -0.49
C SER A 255 4.09 -21.47 -1.53
N TYR A 256 4.80 -22.60 -1.44
CA TYR A 256 5.91 -22.96 -2.32
C TYR A 256 5.80 -24.41 -2.84
N PRO A 257 4.88 -24.72 -3.77
CA PRO A 257 4.61 -26.10 -4.21
C PRO A 257 5.77 -26.82 -4.91
N LYS A 258 6.78 -26.06 -5.34
CA LYS A 258 7.99 -26.60 -5.98
C LYS A 258 8.96 -27.21 -4.96
N LEU A 259 8.88 -26.85 -3.68
CA LEU A 259 9.81 -27.28 -2.64
C LEU A 259 9.41 -28.63 -2.01
N ARG A 260 9.41 -29.69 -2.82
CA ARG A 260 8.80 -30.98 -2.44
C ARG A 260 9.57 -31.75 -1.36
N ASN A 261 10.87 -31.50 -1.19
CA ASN A 261 11.71 -32.26 -0.28
C ASN A 261 12.03 -31.50 1.02
N LEU A 262 11.24 -30.50 1.41
CA LEU A 262 11.45 -29.71 2.63
C LEU A 262 11.52 -30.54 3.93
N LYS A 263 10.93 -31.75 3.97
CA LYS A 263 11.07 -32.64 5.14
C LYS A 263 12.47 -33.24 5.26
N GLU A 264 13.20 -33.32 4.16
CA GLU A 264 14.50 -34.00 4.07
C GLU A 264 15.68 -33.02 4.26
N THR A 265 15.40 -31.73 4.47
CA THR A 265 16.40 -30.66 4.60
C THR A 265 16.84 -30.35 6.03
N GLY A 266 16.23 -30.98 7.04
CA GLY A 266 16.42 -30.59 8.43
C GLY A 266 15.86 -29.20 8.75
N LEU A 267 14.86 -28.70 7.98
CA LEU A 267 14.29 -27.35 8.14
C LEU A 267 13.85 -27.04 9.58
N PHE A 268 13.37 -28.06 10.29
CA PHE A 268 12.80 -27.93 11.62
C PHE A 268 13.79 -28.29 12.73
N ASP A 269 15.06 -28.49 12.39
CA ASP A 269 16.12 -28.84 13.33
C ASP A 269 16.75 -27.57 13.91
N ASP A 270 17.31 -27.67 15.13
CA ASP A 270 17.87 -26.52 15.85
C ASP A 270 19.06 -25.84 15.14
N ASN A 271 19.69 -26.55 14.20
CA ASN A 271 20.85 -26.09 13.42
C ASN A 271 20.44 -25.37 12.11
N CYS A 272 19.15 -25.21 11.84
CA CYS A 272 18.64 -24.58 10.63
C CYS A 272 18.09 -23.17 10.90
N THR A 273 18.70 -22.15 10.30
CA THR A 273 18.30 -20.75 10.48
C THR A 273 17.23 -20.37 9.46
N CYS A 274 16.00 -20.18 9.95
CA CYS A 274 14.85 -19.87 9.11
C CYS A 274 14.23 -18.52 9.48
N VAL A 275 13.86 -17.73 8.46
CA VAL A 275 13.06 -16.52 8.61
C VAL A 275 11.70 -16.70 7.94
N PHE A 276 10.64 -16.45 8.71
CA PHE A 276 9.27 -16.36 8.20
C PHE A 276 8.84 -14.90 8.17
N ILE A 277 8.61 -14.35 6.99
CA ILE A 277 8.10 -13.00 6.78
C ILE A 277 6.61 -13.08 6.48
N PHE A 278 5.78 -12.65 7.43
CA PHE A 278 4.35 -12.52 7.24
C PHE A 278 3.98 -11.08 6.89
N ASP A 279 3.62 -10.85 5.62
CA ASP A 279 3.34 -9.50 5.10
C ASP A 279 1.86 -9.15 5.18
N GLY A 280 1.52 -8.00 5.77
CA GLY A 280 0.17 -7.43 5.74
C GLY A 280 -0.81 -8.00 6.77
N LEU A 281 -0.48 -8.01 8.07
CA LEU A 281 -1.39 -8.53 9.12
C LEU A 281 -2.78 -7.85 9.12
N ASP A 282 -2.86 -6.58 8.71
CA ASP A 282 -4.13 -5.85 8.55
C ASP A 282 -5.07 -6.46 7.49
N GLU A 283 -4.56 -7.36 6.66
CA GLU A 283 -5.30 -8.03 5.58
C GLU A 283 -5.80 -9.41 6.00
N MET A 284 -5.45 -9.88 7.20
CA MET A 284 -5.91 -11.17 7.72
C MET A 284 -7.37 -11.09 8.18
N ARG A 285 -8.26 -11.93 7.64
CA ARG A 285 -9.69 -11.92 7.99
C ARG A 285 -9.97 -12.53 9.37
N LYS A 286 -9.24 -13.57 9.74
CA LYS A 286 -9.36 -14.22 11.06
C LYS A 286 -8.38 -13.57 12.03
N GLN A 287 -8.88 -13.06 13.16
CA GLN A 287 -8.04 -12.46 14.19
C GLN A 287 -7.14 -13.50 14.85
N LEU A 288 -5.88 -13.12 15.11
CA LEU A 288 -4.94 -13.97 15.81
C LEU A 288 -5.30 -14.04 17.31
N ASN A 289 -5.39 -15.26 17.84
CA ASN A 289 -5.75 -15.48 19.24
C ASN A 289 -4.55 -15.91 20.11
N PHE A 290 -3.89 -14.94 20.74
CA PHE A 290 -2.73 -15.18 21.61
C PHE A 290 -3.03 -15.80 22.98
N LYS A 291 -4.31 -16.09 23.30
CA LYS A 291 -4.73 -16.74 24.55
C LYS A 291 -5.00 -18.25 24.40
N GLN A 292 -4.93 -18.77 23.18
CA GLN A 292 -5.25 -20.17 22.89
C GLN A 292 -4.17 -21.14 23.38
N LYS A 293 -4.50 -22.44 23.37
CA LYS A 293 -3.57 -23.51 23.75
C LYS A 293 -2.39 -23.55 22.79
N LYS A 294 -1.17 -23.56 23.35
CA LYS A 294 0.06 -23.63 22.58
C LYS A 294 0.20 -24.97 21.86
N ILE A 295 0.68 -24.93 20.63
CA ILE A 295 1.06 -26.10 19.83
C ILE A 295 2.57 -26.03 19.64
N THR A 296 3.26 -27.08 20.08
CA THR A 296 4.71 -27.21 20.02
C THR A 296 5.19 -28.26 19.03
N ASP A 297 4.29 -29.12 18.57
CA ASP A 297 4.59 -30.19 17.62
C ASP A 297 4.28 -29.72 16.20
N ILE A 298 5.33 -29.63 15.36
CA ILE A 298 5.28 -29.22 13.96
C ILE A 298 4.42 -30.14 13.08
N THR A 299 4.20 -31.40 13.49
CA THR A 299 3.41 -32.39 12.74
C THR A 299 1.92 -32.25 12.99
N LYS A 300 1.55 -31.59 14.10
CA LYS A 300 0.16 -31.43 14.52
C LYS A 300 -0.58 -30.48 13.58
N LYS A 301 -1.74 -30.93 13.10
CA LYS A 301 -2.63 -30.09 12.29
C LYS A 301 -3.41 -29.10 13.14
N ALA A 302 -3.51 -27.86 12.67
CA ALA A 302 -4.26 -26.77 13.27
C ALA A 302 -4.75 -25.78 12.21
N TYR A 303 -5.67 -24.89 12.57
CA TYR A 303 -6.04 -23.79 11.68
C TYR A 303 -4.88 -22.80 11.48
N VAL A 304 -4.90 -22.09 10.37
CA VAL A 304 -3.80 -21.21 9.93
C VAL A 304 -3.51 -20.10 10.93
N ASP A 305 -4.54 -19.47 11.49
CA ASP A 305 -4.42 -18.48 12.56
C ASP A 305 -3.74 -19.06 13.81
N VAL A 306 -3.98 -20.34 14.09
CA VAL A 306 -3.34 -21.06 15.20
C VAL A 306 -1.87 -21.31 14.91
N LEU A 307 -1.52 -21.79 13.71
CA LEU A 307 -0.12 -22.02 13.31
C LEU A 307 0.70 -20.72 13.37
N VAL A 308 0.18 -19.65 12.74
CA VAL A 308 0.86 -18.35 12.70
C VAL A 308 1.02 -17.78 14.11
N THR A 309 -0.01 -17.82 14.95
CA THR A 309 0.11 -17.40 16.35
C THR A 309 1.19 -18.17 17.11
N ASN A 310 1.29 -19.49 16.90
CA ASN A 310 2.30 -20.31 17.58
C ASN A 310 3.73 -20.10 17.03
N LEU A 311 3.89 -19.69 15.77
CA LEU A 311 5.18 -19.23 15.23
C LEU A 311 5.61 -17.88 15.84
N ILE A 312 4.67 -16.93 15.94
CA ILE A 312 4.93 -15.59 16.51
C ILE A 312 5.31 -15.72 17.99
N THR A 313 4.59 -16.54 18.75
CA THR A 313 4.89 -16.77 20.17
C THR A 313 6.13 -17.63 20.42
N GLY A 314 6.74 -18.19 19.37
CA GLY A 314 7.89 -19.10 19.46
C GLY A 314 7.56 -20.49 20.01
N ALA A 315 6.27 -20.86 20.09
CA ALA A 315 5.85 -22.16 20.59
C ALA A 315 6.07 -23.29 19.57
N LEU A 316 5.82 -23.03 18.29
CA LEU A 316 5.86 -24.05 17.23
C LEU A 316 7.29 -24.30 16.70
N LEU A 317 8.08 -23.24 16.56
CA LEU A 317 9.46 -23.30 16.08
C LEU A 317 10.28 -22.19 16.78
N PRO A 318 10.91 -22.48 17.93
CA PRO A 318 11.54 -21.46 18.78
C PRO A 318 12.73 -20.76 18.12
N THR A 319 13.54 -21.51 17.35
CA THR A 319 14.75 -21.02 16.67
C THR A 319 14.44 -20.15 15.45
N ALA A 320 13.23 -20.24 14.89
CA ALA A 320 12.85 -19.48 13.71
C ALA A 320 12.65 -17.99 14.02
N SER A 321 13.27 -17.15 13.20
CA SER A 321 13.02 -15.71 13.19
C SER A 321 11.71 -15.41 12.48
N VAL A 322 10.95 -14.44 12.97
CA VAL A 322 9.66 -14.05 12.37
C VAL A 322 9.63 -12.55 12.16
N TRP A 323 9.31 -12.12 10.94
CA TRP A 323 9.06 -10.73 10.60
C TRP A 323 7.59 -10.54 10.26
N ILE A 324 6.93 -9.56 10.86
CA ILE A 324 5.53 -9.24 10.59
C ILE A 324 5.46 -7.80 10.11
N THR A 325 4.79 -7.54 9.00
CA THR A 325 4.44 -6.17 8.60
C THR A 325 2.96 -5.90 8.88
N SER A 326 2.63 -4.69 9.33
CA SER A 326 1.24 -4.34 9.62
C SER A 326 1.01 -2.83 9.64
N ARG A 327 -0.25 -2.40 9.46
CA ARG A 327 -0.67 -1.07 9.93
C ARG A 327 -0.73 -1.03 11.46
N PRO A 328 -0.45 0.12 12.11
CA PRO A 328 -0.45 0.23 13.57
C PRO A 328 -1.69 -0.37 14.24
N ALA A 329 -2.88 -0.05 13.71
CA ALA A 329 -4.16 -0.51 14.27
C ALA A 329 -4.35 -2.05 14.28
N ALA A 330 -3.75 -2.77 13.34
CA ALA A 330 -3.79 -4.23 13.32
C ALA A 330 -2.60 -4.85 14.07
N GLY A 331 -1.45 -4.18 14.09
CA GLY A 331 -0.27 -4.58 14.85
C GLY A 331 -0.52 -4.66 16.36
N ASP A 332 -1.41 -3.83 16.90
CA ASP A 332 -1.80 -3.85 18.33
C ASP A 332 -2.41 -5.18 18.80
N GLN A 333 -2.86 -6.03 17.88
CA GLN A 333 -3.31 -7.39 18.20
C GLN A 333 -2.19 -8.24 18.81
N ILE A 334 -0.93 -7.92 18.50
CA ILE A 334 0.24 -8.67 18.97
C ILE A 334 0.83 -8.01 20.22
N HIS A 335 0.77 -8.73 21.34
CA HIS A 335 1.30 -8.23 22.59
C HIS A 335 2.84 -8.04 22.55
N ARG A 336 3.33 -6.88 22.99
CA ARG A 336 4.77 -6.50 22.96
C ARG A 336 5.73 -7.56 23.51
N LYS A 337 5.31 -8.29 24.54
CA LYS A 337 6.08 -9.41 25.13
C LYS A 337 6.54 -10.50 24.14
N TYR A 338 5.90 -10.63 22.98
CA TYR A 338 6.29 -11.60 21.94
C TYR A 338 7.20 -11.01 20.87
N ILE A 339 7.40 -9.69 20.88
CA ILE A 339 8.16 -8.96 19.86
C ILE A 339 9.46 -8.46 20.49
N HIS A 340 10.57 -8.91 19.92
CA HIS A 340 11.92 -8.49 20.33
C HIS A 340 12.19 -7.08 19.79
N LEU A 341 11.94 -6.85 18.49
CA LEU A 341 12.21 -5.59 17.82
C LEU A 341 10.95 -5.01 17.17
N MET A 342 10.66 -3.73 17.46
CA MET A 342 9.62 -2.99 16.74
C MET A 342 10.28 -1.97 15.83
N THR A 343 9.84 -1.92 14.58
CA THR A 343 10.32 -0.93 13.61
C THR A 343 9.16 -0.18 12.96
N GLU A 344 9.44 1.00 12.41
CA GLU A 344 8.46 1.80 11.69
C GLU A 344 9.01 2.19 10.31
N VAL A 345 8.25 1.93 9.24
CA VAL A 345 8.55 2.44 7.90
C VAL A 345 7.90 3.81 7.74
N ARG A 346 8.73 4.83 7.48
CA ARG A 346 8.31 6.22 7.30
C ARG A 346 8.50 6.73 5.87
N GLY A 347 8.62 5.86 4.87
CA GLY A 347 8.61 6.28 3.46
C GLY A 347 9.76 7.22 3.09
N PHE A 348 9.43 8.26 2.31
CA PHE A 348 10.37 9.28 1.84
C PHE A 348 10.32 10.52 2.75
N ILE A 349 11.27 10.61 3.67
CA ILE A 349 11.35 11.73 4.62
C ILE A 349 12.14 12.90 4.01
N THR A 350 13.16 12.60 3.21
CA THR A 350 14.03 13.62 2.64
C THR A 350 13.56 14.03 1.24
N ASP A 351 13.77 15.30 0.89
CA ASP A 351 13.51 15.75 -0.47
C ASP A 351 14.39 15.02 -1.49
N GLN A 352 15.60 14.59 -1.09
CA GLN A 352 16.48 13.78 -1.92
C GLN A 352 15.85 12.42 -2.29
N GLN A 353 15.23 11.71 -1.34
CA GLN A 353 14.51 10.46 -1.62
C GLN A 353 13.36 10.69 -2.60
N LYS A 354 12.56 11.74 -2.38
CA LYS A 354 11.44 12.07 -3.28
C LYS A 354 11.94 12.38 -4.69
N GLU A 355 12.96 13.22 -4.81
CA GLU A 355 13.57 13.58 -6.10
C GLU A 355 14.15 12.36 -6.81
N GLN A 356 14.89 11.51 -6.09
CA GLN A 356 15.45 10.28 -6.63
C GLN A 356 14.34 9.37 -7.17
N TYR A 357 13.26 9.19 -6.44
CA TYR A 357 12.11 8.41 -6.89
C TYR A 357 11.58 8.93 -8.23
N PHE A 358 11.29 10.24 -8.35
CA PHE A 358 10.77 10.81 -9.60
C PHE A 358 11.78 10.74 -10.74
N ARG A 359 13.09 10.91 -10.47
CA ARG A 359 14.15 10.82 -11.48
C ARG A 359 14.36 9.40 -11.99
N ASN A 360 14.20 8.40 -11.12
CA ASN A 360 14.27 6.99 -11.49
C ASN A 360 13.05 6.57 -12.31
N GLN A 361 11.89 7.14 -11.99
CA GLN A 361 10.61 6.81 -12.63
C GLN A 361 10.38 7.48 -13.99
N ILE A 362 10.93 8.68 -14.18
CA ILE A 362 10.69 9.48 -15.39
C ILE A 362 11.95 9.44 -16.25
N SER A 363 11.85 8.83 -17.43
CA SER A 363 12.98 8.70 -18.36
C SER A 363 13.52 10.07 -18.82
N GLU A 364 12.63 11.02 -19.12
CA GLU A 364 12.95 12.39 -19.57
C GLU A 364 13.31 13.30 -18.38
N GLN A 365 14.61 13.56 -18.15
CA GLN A 365 15.08 14.30 -16.96
C GLN A 365 14.61 15.77 -16.89
N ASP A 366 14.35 16.41 -18.04
CA ASP A 366 13.77 17.76 -18.07
C ASP A 366 12.32 17.74 -17.60
N GLN A 367 11.55 16.74 -18.01
CA GLN A 367 10.18 16.54 -17.54
C GLN A 367 10.17 16.22 -16.04
N ALA A 368 11.07 15.33 -15.58
CA ALA A 368 11.24 15.00 -14.17
C ALA A 368 11.51 16.27 -13.33
N SER A 369 12.42 17.12 -13.79
CA SER A 369 12.78 18.36 -13.09
C SER A 369 11.60 19.34 -13.01
N ARG A 370 10.78 19.45 -14.08
CA ARG A 370 9.56 20.27 -14.05
C ARG A 370 8.49 19.71 -13.11
N ILE A 371 8.30 18.39 -13.09
CA ILE A 371 7.37 17.70 -12.17
C ILE A 371 7.79 17.92 -10.72
N ILE A 372 9.07 17.68 -10.41
CA ILE A 372 9.65 17.92 -9.08
C ILE A 372 9.44 19.38 -8.66
N SER A 373 9.72 20.33 -9.55
CA SER A 373 9.49 21.76 -9.29
C SER A 373 8.02 22.05 -8.99
N HIS A 374 7.09 21.45 -9.73
CA HIS A 374 5.66 21.63 -9.49
C HIS A 374 5.21 21.04 -8.16
N ILE A 375 5.68 19.83 -7.82
CA ILE A 375 5.41 19.18 -6.54
C ILE A 375 5.93 20.05 -5.39
N LYS A 376 7.14 20.61 -5.50
CA LYS A 376 7.69 21.52 -4.49
C LYS A 376 6.86 22.80 -4.31
N GLN A 377 6.33 23.36 -5.40
CA GLN A 377 5.41 24.51 -5.34
C GLN A 377 4.04 24.16 -4.71
N SER A 378 3.62 22.90 -4.80
CA SER A 378 2.36 22.41 -4.22
C SER A 378 2.62 21.66 -2.91
N LYS A 379 2.54 22.38 -1.80
CA LYS A 379 2.80 21.86 -0.45
C LYS A 379 2.00 20.61 -0.10
N THR A 380 0.73 20.55 -0.47
CA THR A 380 -0.10 19.35 -0.30
C THR A 380 0.51 18.17 -1.06
N LEU A 381 0.87 18.33 -2.34
CA LEU A 381 1.50 17.25 -3.10
C LEU A 381 2.85 16.84 -2.51
N ASN A 382 3.67 17.79 -2.05
CA ASN A 382 4.96 17.49 -1.45
C ASN A 382 4.84 16.69 -0.13
N ILE A 383 3.83 16.98 0.71
CA ILE A 383 3.54 16.16 1.91
C ILE A 383 3.15 14.75 1.49
N MET A 384 2.23 14.63 0.54
CA MET A 384 1.69 13.34 0.12
C MET A 384 2.78 12.45 -0.49
N CYS A 385 3.74 13.05 -1.19
CA CYS A 385 4.93 12.37 -1.73
C CYS A 385 5.90 11.86 -0.64
N HIS A 386 5.57 11.97 0.64
CA HIS A 386 6.18 11.15 1.68
C HIS A 386 5.83 9.66 1.54
N ILE A 387 4.64 9.35 1.00
CA ILE A 387 4.21 7.98 0.73
C ILE A 387 4.56 7.63 -0.73
N PRO A 388 5.32 6.55 -0.96
CA PRO A 388 5.67 6.09 -2.30
C PRO A 388 4.47 5.90 -3.25
N ILE A 389 3.34 5.34 -2.80
CA ILE A 389 2.15 5.16 -3.67
C ILE A 389 1.60 6.50 -4.19
N PHE A 390 1.69 7.56 -3.39
CA PHE A 390 1.25 8.88 -3.81
C PHE A 390 2.27 9.53 -4.76
N CYS A 391 3.57 9.26 -4.61
CA CYS A 391 4.56 9.64 -5.61
C CYS A 391 4.24 8.98 -6.96
N TRP A 392 3.90 7.70 -6.96
CA TRP A 392 3.55 6.95 -8.16
C TRP A 392 2.30 7.50 -8.86
N ILE A 393 1.19 7.70 -8.12
CA ILE A 393 -0.03 8.35 -8.64
C ILE A 393 0.29 9.73 -9.21
N THR A 394 1.13 10.50 -8.49
CA THR A 394 1.51 11.85 -8.88
C THR A 394 2.35 11.88 -10.14
N ALA A 395 3.29 10.93 -10.29
CA ALA A 395 4.09 10.78 -11.49
C ALA A 395 3.19 10.51 -12.71
N ILE A 396 2.28 9.55 -12.61
CA ILE A 396 1.34 9.21 -13.70
C ILE A 396 0.52 10.44 -14.11
N VAL A 397 -0.09 11.11 -13.14
CA VAL A 397 -1.00 12.24 -13.40
C VAL A 397 -0.25 13.43 -14.00
N LEU A 398 0.87 13.83 -13.40
CA LEU A 398 1.61 15.00 -13.85
C LEU A 398 2.35 14.76 -15.17
N GLN A 399 2.88 13.56 -15.43
CA GLN A 399 3.49 13.24 -16.73
C GLN A 399 2.48 13.47 -17.86
N GLN A 400 1.26 12.96 -17.71
CA GLN A 400 0.25 13.07 -18.77
C GLN A 400 -0.29 14.51 -18.91
N ILE A 401 -0.58 15.19 -17.81
CA ILE A 401 -1.12 16.57 -17.84
C ILE A 401 -0.10 17.55 -18.41
N MET A 402 1.19 17.41 -18.06
CA MET A 402 2.24 18.30 -18.55
C MET A 402 2.55 18.07 -20.03
N ASN A 403 2.37 16.83 -20.53
CA ASN A 403 2.45 16.55 -21.97
C ASN A 403 1.30 17.18 -22.76
N GLN A 404 0.15 17.42 -22.11
CA GLN A 404 -1.05 17.99 -22.74
C GLN A 404 -1.22 19.50 -22.50
N CYS A 405 -0.24 20.18 -21.89
CA CYS A 405 -0.30 21.61 -21.52
C CYS A 405 -1.54 22.01 -20.70
N ASN A 406 -2.14 21.06 -19.99
CA ASN A 406 -3.33 21.29 -19.17
C ASN A 406 -2.96 21.91 -17.82
N LYS A 407 -3.93 22.57 -17.16
CA LYS A 407 -3.72 23.10 -15.80
C LYS A 407 -3.48 21.94 -14.84
N ALA A 408 -2.39 22.02 -14.08
CA ALA A 408 -2.05 21.01 -13.10
C ALA A 408 -3.07 20.95 -11.94
N PRO A 409 -3.35 19.77 -11.37
CA PRO A 409 -4.28 19.61 -10.27
C PRO A 409 -3.80 20.36 -9.02
N ARG A 410 -4.72 21.06 -8.35
CA ARG A 410 -4.45 21.87 -7.16
C ARG A 410 -5.02 21.28 -5.87
N SER A 411 -5.82 20.22 -5.98
CA SER A 411 -6.46 19.54 -4.86
C SER A 411 -6.30 18.02 -4.98
N LEU A 412 -6.51 17.29 -3.87
CA LEU A 412 -6.44 15.83 -3.90
C LEU A 412 -7.55 15.24 -4.76
N THR A 413 -8.75 15.81 -4.71
CA THR A 413 -9.87 15.37 -5.54
C THR A 413 -9.54 15.52 -7.02
N GLU A 414 -8.98 16.65 -7.45
CA GLU A 414 -8.56 16.82 -8.85
C GLU A 414 -7.50 15.78 -9.24
N MET A 415 -6.51 15.49 -8.40
CA MET A 415 -5.51 14.44 -8.68
C MET A 415 -6.16 13.08 -8.93
N PHE A 416 -7.11 12.67 -8.08
CA PHE A 416 -7.76 11.36 -8.19
C PHE A 416 -8.77 11.30 -9.34
N VAL A 417 -9.45 12.41 -9.66
CA VAL A 417 -10.29 12.53 -10.85
C VAL A 417 -9.45 12.39 -12.13
N HIS A 418 -8.32 13.10 -12.21
CA HIS A 418 -7.42 12.97 -13.35
C HIS A 418 -6.82 11.57 -13.44
N PHE A 419 -6.43 10.97 -12.32
CA PHE A 419 -5.96 9.59 -12.31
C PHE A 419 -7.02 8.63 -12.86
N LEU A 420 -8.28 8.74 -12.44
CA LEU A 420 -9.37 7.93 -13.01
C LEU A 420 -9.52 8.13 -14.53
N ILE A 421 -9.52 9.39 -15.00
CA ILE A 421 -9.65 9.73 -16.43
C ILE A 421 -8.51 9.11 -17.25
N ILE A 422 -7.28 9.23 -16.76
CA ILE A 422 -6.08 8.67 -17.39
C ILE A 422 -6.23 7.17 -17.59
N GLN A 423 -6.65 6.46 -16.54
CA GLN A 423 -6.82 5.01 -16.59
C GLN A 423 -7.94 4.62 -17.57
N MET A 424 -9.01 5.41 -17.67
CA MET A 424 -10.06 5.16 -18.67
C MET A 424 -9.56 5.41 -20.09
N SER A 425 -8.72 6.43 -20.31
CA SER A 425 -8.10 6.71 -21.61
C SER A 425 -7.22 5.54 -22.03
N THR A 426 -6.36 5.08 -21.12
CA THR A 426 -5.48 3.93 -21.33
C THR A 426 -6.25 2.65 -21.60
N LYS A 427 -7.43 2.45 -20.99
CA LYS A 427 -8.34 1.35 -21.34
C LYS A 427 -8.89 1.49 -22.76
N SER A 428 -9.39 2.67 -23.12
CA SER A 428 -9.98 2.92 -24.43
C SER A 428 -8.96 2.75 -25.55
N GLU A 429 -7.72 3.20 -25.36
CA GLU A 429 -6.65 3.08 -26.37
C GLU A 429 -6.30 1.63 -26.68
N LYS A 430 -6.51 0.71 -25.74
CA LYS A 430 -6.13 -0.71 -25.90
C LYS A 430 -7.22 -1.59 -26.48
N TYR A 431 -8.48 -1.33 -26.13
CA TYR A 431 -9.58 -2.27 -26.43
C TYR A 431 -10.66 -1.69 -27.33
N ASN A 432 -10.68 -0.38 -27.57
CA ASN A 432 -11.67 0.22 -28.47
C ASN A 432 -11.04 0.43 -29.85
N GLU A 433 -11.75 0.02 -30.90
CA GLU A 433 -11.30 0.21 -32.30
C GLU A 433 -11.06 1.70 -32.65
N THR A 434 -11.76 2.60 -31.97
CA THR A 434 -11.56 4.05 -32.06
C THR A 434 -11.28 4.63 -30.67
N PRO A 435 -10.05 5.09 -30.38
CA PRO A 435 -9.71 5.69 -29.10
C PRO A 435 -10.53 6.96 -28.85
N GLN A 436 -11.25 6.99 -27.72
CA GLN A 436 -12.14 8.10 -27.40
C GLN A 436 -11.35 9.25 -26.75
N LYS A 437 -11.03 10.28 -27.53
CA LYS A 437 -10.26 11.46 -27.05
C LYS A 437 -11.07 12.47 -26.25
N ASP A 438 -12.39 12.47 -26.40
CA ASP A 438 -13.28 13.35 -25.62
C ASP A 438 -13.55 12.73 -24.25
N THR A 439 -13.14 13.44 -23.19
CA THR A 439 -13.23 12.98 -21.78
C THR A 439 -14.65 12.62 -21.38
N LYS A 440 -15.65 13.40 -21.81
CA LYS A 440 -17.04 13.15 -21.46
C LYS A 440 -17.53 11.82 -22.02
N LYS A 441 -17.39 11.61 -23.32
CA LYS A 441 -17.75 10.34 -23.99
C LYS A 441 -16.96 9.15 -23.46
N LEU A 442 -15.69 9.36 -23.13
CA LEU A 442 -14.83 8.33 -22.52
C LEU A 442 -15.40 7.87 -21.17
N LEU A 443 -15.82 8.80 -20.32
CA LEU A 443 -16.46 8.49 -19.05
C LEU A 443 -17.86 7.90 -19.24
N GLU A 444 -18.66 8.40 -20.18
CA GLU A 444 -19.99 7.85 -20.50
C GLU A 444 -19.92 6.37 -20.90
N SER A 445 -19.00 6.04 -21.80
CA SER A 445 -18.81 4.65 -22.27
C SER A 445 -18.38 3.69 -21.16
N ASN A 446 -17.69 4.17 -20.11
CA ASN A 446 -17.24 3.36 -18.98
C ASN A 446 -18.14 3.50 -17.74
N ARG A 447 -19.21 4.30 -17.82
CA ARG A 447 -20.03 4.72 -16.67
C ARG A 447 -20.56 3.55 -15.86
N ALA A 448 -21.13 2.54 -16.53
CA ALA A 448 -21.73 1.40 -15.85
C ALA A 448 -20.71 0.67 -14.96
N MET A 449 -19.51 0.38 -15.48
CA MET A 449 -18.46 -0.31 -14.72
C MET A 449 -17.90 0.56 -13.59
N ILE A 450 -17.65 1.84 -13.86
CA ILE A 450 -17.15 2.78 -12.84
C ILE A 450 -18.14 2.88 -11.67
N LEU A 451 -19.45 2.94 -11.95
CA LEU A 451 -20.48 2.98 -10.91
C LEU A 451 -20.54 1.70 -10.07
N LYS A 452 -20.45 0.53 -10.70
CA LYS A 452 -20.38 -0.76 -9.96
C LYS A 452 -19.15 -0.81 -9.04
N LEU A 453 -17.98 -0.36 -9.54
CA LEU A 453 -16.76 -0.28 -8.72
C LEU A 453 -16.89 0.73 -7.58
N ALA A 454 -17.53 1.87 -7.84
CA ALA A 454 -17.77 2.90 -6.83
C ALA A 454 -18.71 2.40 -5.72
N GLU A 455 -19.75 1.64 -6.09
CA GLU A 455 -20.63 0.96 -5.14
C GLU A 455 -19.88 -0.06 -4.28
N LEU A 456 -19.08 -0.91 -4.91
CA LEU A 456 -18.23 -1.87 -4.22
C LEU A 456 -17.30 -1.17 -3.22
N ALA A 457 -16.65 -0.09 -3.66
CA ALA A 457 -15.77 0.71 -2.82
C ALA A 457 -16.49 1.23 -1.57
N TYR A 458 -17.69 1.78 -1.74
CA TYR A 458 -18.53 2.26 -0.64
C TYR A 458 -18.92 1.13 0.32
N ARG A 459 -19.48 0.03 -0.19
CA ARG A 459 -19.93 -1.10 0.66
C ARG A 459 -18.76 -1.67 1.48
N GLN A 460 -17.62 -1.89 0.84
CA GLN A 460 -16.45 -2.44 1.51
C GLN A 460 -15.80 -1.43 2.48
N LEU A 461 -15.81 -0.13 2.16
CA LEU A 461 -15.33 0.92 3.07
C LEU A 461 -16.16 0.97 4.37
N ILE A 462 -17.49 0.87 4.26
CA ILE A 462 -18.38 0.83 5.44
C ILE A 462 -18.19 -0.45 6.26
N LYS A 463 -17.94 -1.59 5.60
CA LYS A 463 -17.59 -2.86 6.27
C LYS A 463 -16.18 -2.83 6.90
N GLY A 464 -15.33 -1.87 6.55
CA GLY A 464 -13.94 -1.81 6.98
C GLY A 464 -13.01 -2.79 6.24
N ASN A 465 -13.45 -3.27 5.08
CA ASN A 465 -12.71 -4.23 4.26
C ASN A 465 -11.88 -3.52 3.19
N VAL A 466 -10.63 -3.95 3.02
CA VAL A 466 -9.73 -3.50 1.95
C VAL A 466 -9.66 -4.51 0.80
N MET A 467 -9.91 -5.79 1.11
CA MET A 467 -9.87 -6.91 0.18
C MET A 467 -11.25 -7.55 0.06
N PHE A 468 -11.61 -7.98 -1.15
CA PHE A 468 -12.91 -8.57 -1.45
C PHE A 468 -12.77 -9.71 -2.47
N TYR A 469 -13.76 -10.59 -2.50
CA TYR A 469 -13.75 -11.82 -3.31
C TYR A 469 -14.80 -11.80 -4.41
N GLU A 470 -14.85 -12.87 -5.21
CA GLU A 470 -15.83 -13.02 -6.29
C GLU A 470 -17.28 -12.84 -5.80
N GLU A 471 -17.59 -13.30 -4.59
CA GLU A 471 -18.92 -13.15 -4.02
C GLU A 471 -19.29 -11.67 -3.78
N ASP A 472 -18.34 -10.87 -3.28
CA ASP A 472 -18.49 -9.43 -3.07
C ASP A 472 -18.69 -8.68 -4.40
N LEU A 473 -17.99 -9.11 -5.46
CA LEU A 473 -18.14 -8.57 -6.81
C LEU A 473 -19.52 -8.85 -7.39
N ARG A 474 -19.98 -10.10 -7.28
CA ARG A 474 -21.31 -10.52 -7.75
C ARG A 474 -22.42 -9.79 -6.99
N GLU A 475 -22.25 -9.51 -5.70
CA GLU A 475 -23.19 -8.72 -4.90
C GLU A 475 -23.37 -7.29 -5.44
N CYS A 476 -22.33 -6.74 -6.08
CA CYS A 476 -22.34 -5.43 -6.74
C CYS A 476 -22.65 -5.51 -8.25
N GLY A 477 -23.08 -6.69 -8.75
CA GLY A 477 -23.39 -6.92 -10.15
C GLY A 477 -22.18 -6.89 -11.09
N ILE A 478 -20.95 -7.07 -10.57
CA ILE A 478 -19.72 -7.15 -11.35
C ILE A 478 -19.45 -8.62 -11.66
N ASP A 479 -19.41 -8.97 -12.95
CA ASP A 479 -18.96 -10.30 -13.36
C ASP A 479 -17.44 -10.43 -13.13
N VAL A 480 -17.01 -11.61 -12.68
CA VAL A 480 -15.60 -11.94 -12.46
C VAL A 480 -14.81 -11.75 -13.74
N THR A 481 -15.39 -12.04 -14.91
CA THR A 481 -14.72 -11.80 -16.20
C THR A 481 -14.53 -10.30 -16.48
N GLU A 482 -15.56 -9.47 -16.23
CA GLU A 482 -15.47 -8.00 -16.33
C GLU A 482 -14.44 -7.42 -15.35
N ALA A 483 -14.43 -7.91 -14.11
CA ALA A 483 -13.46 -7.52 -13.08
C ALA A 483 -12.03 -7.92 -13.45
N SER A 484 -11.86 -9.11 -14.04
CA SER A 484 -10.54 -9.61 -14.46
C SER A 484 -9.99 -8.79 -15.62
N VAL A 485 -10.85 -8.46 -16.60
CA VAL A 485 -10.48 -7.55 -17.69
C VAL A 485 -10.17 -6.17 -17.12
N TYR A 486 -11.02 -5.63 -16.26
CA TYR A 486 -10.79 -4.30 -15.70
C TYR A 486 -9.51 -4.27 -14.84
N SER A 487 -9.24 -5.31 -14.06
CA SER A 487 -7.97 -5.48 -13.35
C SER A 487 -6.79 -5.49 -14.30
N GLY A 488 -6.79 -6.34 -15.33
CA GLY A 488 -5.67 -6.42 -16.29
C GLY A 488 -5.43 -5.12 -17.07
N VAL A 489 -6.50 -4.33 -17.29
CA VAL A 489 -6.42 -3.12 -18.10
C VAL A 489 -6.17 -1.87 -17.27
N CYS A 490 -6.75 -1.82 -16.07
CA CYS A 490 -6.68 -0.75 -15.08
C CYS A 490 -6.08 -1.30 -13.78
N THR A 491 -4.96 -2.01 -13.88
CA THR A 491 -4.19 -2.58 -12.75
C THR A 491 -3.88 -1.52 -11.69
N ALA A 492 -3.79 -0.27 -12.14
CA ALA A 492 -3.55 0.92 -11.34
C ALA A 492 -4.77 1.42 -10.56
N ILE A 493 -5.97 0.93 -10.86
CA ILE A 493 -7.21 1.17 -10.10
C ILE A 493 -7.57 -0.05 -9.28
N PHE A 494 -7.52 -1.22 -9.90
CA PHE A 494 -8.10 -2.46 -9.41
C PHE A 494 -7.13 -3.61 -9.64
N LYS A 495 -6.82 -4.37 -8.59
CA LYS A 495 -5.84 -5.45 -8.64
C LYS A 495 -6.52 -6.80 -8.44
N GLU A 496 -6.24 -7.73 -9.35
CA GLU A 496 -6.53 -9.16 -9.22
C GLU A 496 -5.23 -9.88 -8.88
N GLU A 497 -5.28 -10.67 -7.82
CA GLU A 497 -4.21 -11.59 -7.48
C GLU A 497 -4.74 -13.01 -7.60
N SER A 498 -4.00 -13.85 -8.34
CA SER A 498 -4.27 -15.28 -8.47
C SER A 498 -3.16 -16.06 -7.80
N VAL A 499 -3.51 -17.02 -6.95
CA VAL A 499 -2.54 -17.94 -6.35
C VAL A 499 -3.03 -19.36 -6.56
N LEU A 500 -2.31 -20.07 -7.44
CA LEU A 500 -2.12 -21.53 -7.63
C LEU A 500 -3.36 -22.49 -7.64
N TYR A 501 -4.55 -22.09 -7.20
CA TYR A 501 -5.77 -22.91 -7.07
C TYR A 501 -7.06 -22.18 -7.50
N GLN A 502 -6.96 -21.23 -8.43
CA GLN A 502 -8.10 -20.60 -9.15
C GLN A 502 -9.03 -19.68 -8.33
N ARG A 503 -8.84 -19.46 -7.02
CA ARG A 503 -9.62 -18.46 -6.27
C ARG A 503 -8.96 -17.09 -6.37
N LYS A 504 -9.71 -16.11 -6.87
CA LYS A 504 -9.22 -14.75 -7.15
C LYS A 504 -9.48 -13.82 -5.98
N ILE A 505 -8.47 -13.03 -5.61
CA ILE A 505 -8.61 -11.94 -4.64
C ILE A 505 -8.59 -10.61 -5.39
N TYR A 506 -9.44 -9.69 -4.96
CA TYR A 506 -9.52 -8.36 -5.53
C TYR A 506 -9.33 -7.27 -4.48
N CYS A 507 -8.70 -6.17 -4.87
CA CYS A 507 -8.61 -4.95 -4.08
C CYS A 507 -8.43 -3.71 -4.95
N PHE A 508 -8.66 -2.54 -4.35
CA PHE A 508 -8.19 -1.29 -4.93
C PHE A 508 -6.68 -1.16 -4.71
N VAL A 509 -5.99 -0.48 -5.63
CA VAL A 509 -4.53 -0.28 -5.53
C VAL A 509 -4.11 0.40 -4.23
N HIS A 510 -4.97 1.27 -3.71
CA HIS A 510 -4.78 1.89 -2.41
C HIS A 510 -6.12 2.20 -1.74
N LEU A 511 -6.14 2.21 -0.41
CA LEU A 511 -7.33 2.59 0.38
C LEU A 511 -7.83 3.99 0.02
N SER A 512 -6.92 4.93 -0.27
CA SER A 512 -7.30 6.28 -0.70
C SER A 512 -8.11 6.28 -2.01
N PHE A 513 -7.84 5.35 -2.93
CA PHE A 513 -8.61 5.24 -4.16
C PHE A 513 -9.98 4.62 -3.89
N GLN A 514 -10.06 3.64 -2.98
CA GLN A 514 -11.34 3.11 -2.49
C GLN A 514 -12.19 4.21 -1.84
N GLU A 515 -11.60 5.09 -1.02
CA GLU A 515 -12.30 6.21 -0.39
C GLU A 515 -12.77 7.27 -1.40
N PHE A 516 -11.94 7.58 -2.40
CA PHE A 516 -12.32 8.45 -3.51
C PHE A 516 -13.53 7.89 -4.27
N MET A 517 -13.48 6.61 -4.65
CA MET A 517 -14.57 5.93 -5.36
C MET A 517 -15.84 5.84 -4.51
N ALA A 518 -15.71 5.59 -3.21
CA ALA A 518 -16.82 5.59 -2.27
C ALA A 518 -17.45 6.99 -2.13
N ALA A 519 -16.65 8.05 -2.04
CA ALA A 519 -17.12 9.43 -1.98
C ALA A 519 -17.86 9.82 -3.27
N PHE A 520 -17.31 9.43 -4.42
CA PHE A 520 -17.98 9.58 -5.71
C PHE A 520 -19.32 8.84 -5.75
N TYR A 521 -19.40 7.61 -5.25
CA TYR A 521 -20.65 6.85 -5.21
C TYR A 521 -21.72 7.53 -4.34
N VAL A 522 -21.35 7.99 -3.14
CA VAL A 522 -22.29 8.71 -2.25
C VAL A 522 -22.81 9.98 -2.90
N PHE A 523 -21.94 10.74 -3.57
CA PHE A 523 -22.36 11.93 -4.32
C PHE A 523 -23.25 11.56 -5.53
N HIS A 524 -22.93 10.49 -6.26
CA HIS A 524 -23.79 9.99 -7.35
C HIS A 524 -25.17 9.56 -6.84
N CYS A 525 -25.25 8.87 -5.69
CA CYS A 525 -26.52 8.51 -5.06
C CYS A 525 -27.33 9.74 -4.66
N TYR A 526 -26.67 10.79 -4.16
CA TYR A 526 -27.29 12.08 -3.89
C TYR A 526 -27.91 12.70 -5.16
N VAL A 527 -27.12 12.84 -6.23
CA VAL A 527 -27.57 13.42 -7.51
C VAL A 527 -28.75 12.66 -8.12
N ASN A 528 -28.86 11.35 -7.88
CA ASN A 528 -29.93 10.50 -8.42
C ASN A 528 -31.03 10.15 -7.38
N ASN A 529 -31.06 10.81 -6.22
CA ASN A 529 -32.04 10.57 -5.15
C ASN A 529 -32.13 9.11 -4.64
N ASN A 530 -31.01 8.37 -4.65
CA ASN A 530 -30.97 7.03 -4.06
C ASN A 530 -30.86 7.13 -2.54
N MET A 531 -32.00 6.99 -1.87
CA MET A 531 -32.14 7.23 -0.44
C MET A 531 -31.57 6.14 0.46
N GLU A 532 -31.35 4.91 -0.03
CA GLU A 532 -30.85 3.79 0.79
C GLU A 532 -29.43 4.08 1.31
N VAL A 533 -28.55 4.53 0.41
CA VAL A 533 -27.17 4.90 0.74
C VAL A 533 -27.11 6.14 1.63
N LEU A 534 -28.00 7.11 1.39
CA LEU A 534 -28.05 8.37 2.13
C LEU A 534 -28.61 8.19 3.54
N GLN A 535 -29.42 7.16 3.80
CA GLN A 535 -29.90 6.82 5.15
C GLN A 535 -28.76 6.54 6.13
N ASN A 536 -27.65 5.97 5.67
CA ASN A 536 -26.45 5.75 6.50
C ASN A 536 -25.81 7.05 7.01
N PHE A 537 -26.18 8.19 6.44
CA PHE A 537 -25.73 9.52 6.87
C PHE A 537 -26.83 10.31 7.61
N LYS A 538 -28.07 9.80 7.70
CA LYS A 538 -29.10 10.45 8.51
C LYS A 538 -28.70 10.40 9.99
N GLN A 539 -28.67 11.56 10.64
CA GLN A 539 -28.37 11.66 12.06
C GLN A 539 -29.47 10.97 12.88
N GLN A 540 -29.14 9.86 13.55
CA GLN A 540 -29.88 9.43 14.74
C GLN A 540 -29.61 10.45 15.86
N TYR A 541 -30.50 11.42 16.02
CA TYR A 541 -30.50 12.25 17.22
C TYR A 541 -31.11 11.43 18.37
N MET A 542 -30.28 11.04 19.33
CA MET A 542 -30.70 10.44 20.60
C MET A 542 -30.88 11.54 21.66
N TYR A 543 -31.67 12.58 21.35
CA TYR A 543 -32.23 13.53 22.33
C TYR A 543 -33.50 14.13 21.75
N THR A 544 -34.63 13.45 21.96
CA THR A 544 -35.95 14.07 21.90
C THR A 544 -36.13 14.93 23.15
N PRO A 545 -36.53 16.21 23.03
CA PRO A 545 -37.17 16.91 24.13
C PRO A 545 -38.43 16.13 24.50
N MET A 546 -38.71 15.99 25.80
CA MET A 546 -39.81 15.21 26.36
C MET A 546 -41.23 15.67 25.94
N TYR A 547 -41.36 16.64 25.02
CA TYR A 547 -42.62 17.24 24.58
C TYR A 547 -42.58 17.69 23.10
N ALA A 548 -42.25 16.78 22.18
CA ALA A 548 -42.48 17.02 20.75
C ALA A 548 -43.39 15.91 20.18
N ASP A 549 -44.50 16.32 19.57
CA ASP A 549 -45.55 15.48 19.01
C ASP A 549 -45.01 14.33 18.15
N VAL A 550 -45.62 13.16 18.32
CA VAL A 550 -45.17 11.85 17.83
C VAL A 550 -45.41 11.65 16.32
N ASP A 551 -46.01 12.61 15.62
CA ASP A 551 -46.52 12.39 14.25
C ASP A 551 -45.63 12.92 13.10
N ASN A 552 -44.36 13.28 13.33
CA ASN A 552 -43.51 13.78 12.22
C ASN A 552 -42.04 13.32 12.24
N TYR A 553 -41.78 12.03 12.43
CA TYR A 553 -40.45 11.43 12.31
C TYR A 553 -40.16 10.76 10.96
N ASN A 554 -40.46 11.48 9.87
CA ASN A 554 -39.85 11.22 8.56
C ASN A 554 -39.02 12.45 8.16
N TYR A 555 -37.82 12.60 8.72
CA TYR A 555 -36.83 13.56 8.21
C TYR A 555 -36.44 13.13 6.78
N ARG A 556 -37.22 13.57 5.79
CA ARG A 556 -36.79 13.67 4.40
C ARG A 556 -35.69 14.74 4.37
N PHE A 557 -34.63 14.54 3.58
CA PHE A 557 -33.73 15.66 3.28
C PHE A 557 -34.61 16.81 2.77
N GLY A 558 -34.49 17.99 3.38
CA GLY A 558 -35.33 19.14 3.02
C GLY A 558 -35.00 19.68 1.63
N GLU A 559 -35.55 20.85 1.29
CA GLU A 559 -35.29 21.54 0.01
C GLU A 559 -33.80 21.88 -0.21
N ASP A 560 -32.96 21.92 0.84
CA ASP A 560 -31.49 22.11 0.80
C ASP A 560 -30.71 20.78 1.02
N SER A 561 -31.01 19.76 0.22
CA SER A 561 -30.55 18.39 0.44
C SER A 561 -29.01 18.18 0.39
N LEU A 562 -28.25 19.01 -0.35
CA LEU A 562 -26.78 18.88 -0.44
C LEU A 562 -26.09 19.31 0.86
N HIS A 563 -26.46 20.47 1.42
CA HIS A 563 -25.84 20.96 2.66
C HIS A 563 -26.05 19.96 3.80
N ASP A 564 -27.25 19.40 3.92
CA ASP A 564 -27.58 18.41 4.95
C ASP A 564 -26.72 17.15 4.82
N LEU A 565 -26.50 16.65 3.60
CA LEU A 565 -25.60 15.50 3.35
C LEU A 565 -24.16 15.82 3.75
N LEU A 566 -23.61 16.96 3.30
CA LEU A 566 -22.23 17.33 3.59
C LEU A 566 -22.02 17.57 5.09
N LYS A 567 -22.97 18.25 5.74
CA LYS A 567 -23.00 18.44 7.19
C LYS A 567 -23.05 17.10 7.94
N ALA A 568 -23.87 16.16 7.49
CA ALA A 568 -23.94 14.83 8.07
C ALA A 568 -22.61 14.06 7.90
N ALA A 569 -21.97 14.15 6.74
CA ALA A 569 -20.68 13.53 6.49
C ALA A 569 -19.58 14.12 7.40
N VAL A 570 -19.53 15.45 7.57
CA VAL A 570 -18.61 16.12 8.51
C VAL A 570 -18.80 15.58 9.92
N ASN A 571 -20.04 15.54 10.40
CA ASN A 571 -20.35 15.02 11.74
C ASN A 571 -19.98 13.54 11.91
N LYS A 572 -20.21 12.72 10.89
CA LYS A 572 -19.86 11.30 10.91
C LYS A 572 -18.35 11.08 10.95
N ALA A 573 -17.58 11.87 10.19
CA ALA A 573 -16.14 11.82 10.21
C ALA A 573 -15.58 12.23 11.58
N LEU A 574 -16.10 13.30 12.20
CA LEU A 574 -15.71 13.73 13.55
C LEU A 574 -16.03 12.71 14.65
N LYS A 575 -17.10 11.94 14.49
CA LYS A 575 -17.45 10.83 15.41
C LYS A 575 -16.59 9.59 15.23
N SER A 576 -15.96 9.41 14.08
CA SER A 576 -15.04 8.30 13.85
C SER A 576 -13.87 8.44 14.84
N LYS A 577 -13.61 7.45 15.68
CA LYS A 577 -12.47 7.52 16.62
C LYS A 577 -11.10 7.47 15.92
N LYS A 578 -11.04 6.89 14.72
CA LYS A 578 -9.80 6.49 14.02
C LYS A 578 -9.53 7.26 12.70
N GLY A 579 -10.28 8.30 12.39
CA GLY A 579 -10.08 9.08 11.15
C GLY A 579 -10.45 8.36 9.85
N GLN A 580 -10.98 7.14 9.91
CA GLN A 580 -11.24 6.28 8.73
C GLN A 580 -12.16 6.85 7.64
N LEU A 581 -12.80 8.00 7.88
CA LEU A 581 -13.70 8.68 6.94
C LEU A 581 -13.19 10.07 6.54
N ASP A 582 -12.00 10.46 6.99
CA ASP A 582 -11.53 11.84 6.82
C ASP A 582 -11.10 12.12 5.39
N LEU A 583 -10.40 11.19 4.73
CA LEU A 583 -10.05 11.35 3.32
C LEU A 583 -11.29 11.17 2.43
N PHE A 584 -12.16 10.20 2.75
CA PHE A 584 -13.50 10.11 2.17
C PHE A 584 -14.26 11.46 2.25
N LEU A 585 -14.24 12.12 3.42
CA LEU A 585 -14.90 13.41 3.61
C LEU A 585 -14.29 14.50 2.71
N ARG A 586 -12.96 14.58 2.64
CA ARG A 586 -12.26 15.52 1.75
C ARG A 586 -12.69 15.31 0.30
N PHE A 587 -12.67 14.07 -0.19
CA PHE A 587 -13.14 13.76 -1.55
C PHE A 587 -14.60 14.11 -1.75
N LEU A 588 -15.50 13.81 -0.80
CA LEU A 588 -16.92 14.13 -0.93
C LEU A 588 -17.14 15.65 -1.04
N LEU A 589 -16.46 16.43 -0.21
CA LEU A 589 -16.50 17.89 -0.24
C LEU A 589 -15.89 18.45 -1.54
N GLY A 590 -14.76 17.89 -2.00
CA GLY A 590 -14.14 18.28 -3.26
C GLY A 590 -15.01 17.95 -4.47
N ILE A 591 -15.63 16.77 -4.53
CA ILE A 591 -16.54 16.35 -5.61
C ILE A 591 -17.79 17.23 -5.64
N SER A 592 -18.23 17.76 -4.49
CA SER A 592 -19.38 18.66 -4.42
C SER A 592 -19.17 20.02 -5.12
N LEU A 593 -17.93 20.39 -5.47
CA LEU A 593 -17.66 21.60 -6.23
C LEU A 593 -17.98 21.43 -7.71
N GLU A 594 -18.69 22.39 -8.29
CA GLU A 594 -19.02 22.43 -9.73
C GLU A 594 -17.77 22.28 -10.62
N SER A 595 -16.64 22.86 -10.24
CA SER A 595 -15.39 22.75 -11.01
C SER A 595 -14.85 21.33 -11.11
N ASN A 596 -15.14 20.47 -10.13
CA ASN A 596 -14.69 19.08 -10.11
C ASN A 596 -15.75 18.17 -10.73
N GLN A 597 -17.04 18.51 -10.58
CA GLN A 597 -18.14 17.85 -11.29
C GLN A 597 -18.00 18.01 -12.81
N SER A 598 -17.50 19.16 -13.29
CA SER A 598 -17.28 19.38 -14.72
C SER A 598 -16.25 18.41 -15.32
N LEU A 599 -15.23 18.00 -14.54
CA LEU A 599 -14.25 16.99 -14.95
C LEU A 599 -14.84 15.58 -14.97
N LEU A 600 -15.90 15.34 -14.19
CA LEU A 600 -16.62 14.07 -14.10
C LEU A 600 -17.87 14.03 -15.01
N GLN A 601 -18.00 14.99 -15.93
CA GLN A 601 -19.07 14.98 -16.93
C GLN A 601 -19.03 13.67 -17.70
N GLY A 602 -20.20 13.03 -17.80
CA GLY A 602 -20.35 11.70 -18.39
C GLY A 602 -20.58 10.59 -17.35
N LEU A 603 -20.11 10.77 -16.12
CA LEU A 603 -20.52 9.92 -14.98
C LEU A 603 -21.71 10.53 -14.22
N LEU A 604 -21.73 11.85 -14.09
CA LEU A 604 -22.82 12.63 -13.51
C LEU A 604 -23.78 13.08 -14.62
N THR A 605 -25.10 12.92 -14.41
CA THR A 605 -26.14 13.27 -15.38
C THR A 605 -26.38 14.77 -15.49
N HIS A 606 -26.09 15.51 -14.42
CA HIS A 606 -26.19 16.96 -14.35
C HIS A 606 -25.29 17.48 -13.23
N THR A 607 -24.83 18.72 -13.36
CA THR A 607 -24.12 19.43 -12.29
C THR A 607 -25.13 19.82 -11.21
N GLN A 608 -24.85 19.49 -9.96
CA GLN A 608 -25.65 19.86 -8.79
C GLN A 608 -24.80 20.74 -7.88
N GLY A 609 -25.22 21.99 -7.70
CA GLY A 609 -24.58 22.89 -6.77
C GLY A 609 -25.26 24.24 -6.76
N SER A 610 -26.12 24.50 -5.78
CA SER A 610 -26.30 25.89 -5.38
C SER A 610 -25.02 26.30 -4.68
N SER A 611 -24.34 27.33 -5.18
CA SER A 611 -23.23 27.99 -4.49
C SER A 611 -23.60 28.30 -3.02
N GLU A 612 -24.88 28.47 -2.74
CA GLU A 612 -25.48 28.56 -1.42
C GLU A 612 -25.23 27.35 -0.51
N SER A 613 -25.51 26.11 -0.95
CA SER A 613 -25.31 24.89 -0.12
C SER A 613 -23.83 24.68 0.24
N ILE A 614 -22.95 24.95 -0.71
CA ILE A 614 -21.49 24.89 -0.50
C ILE A 614 -21.09 25.97 0.52
N ASN A 615 -21.57 27.20 0.37
CA ASN A 615 -21.29 28.29 1.30
C ASN A 615 -21.82 28.01 2.71
N LYS A 616 -23.01 27.42 2.86
CA LYS A 616 -23.56 26.97 4.15
C LYS A 616 -22.64 25.93 4.81
N THR A 617 -22.13 24.99 4.03
CA THR A 617 -21.19 23.95 4.50
C THR A 617 -19.84 24.54 4.92
N VAL A 618 -19.26 25.44 4.12
CA VAL A 618 -18.03 26.18 4.46
C VAL A 618 -18.18 26.95 5.76
N LYS A 619 -19.30 27.67 5.93
CA LYS A 619 -19.62 28.38 7.18
C LYS A 619 -19.74 27.43 8.36
N TYR A 620 -20.35 26.27 8.18
CA TYR A 620 -20.49 25.25 9.21
C TYR A 620 -19.13 24.68 9.64
N ILE A 621 -18.28 24.27 8.71
CA ILE A 621 -16.91 23.80 9.02
C ILE A 621 -16.11 24.90 9.71
N GLY A 622 -16.21 26.13 9.21
CA GLY A 622 -15.59 27.29 9.84
C GLY A 622 -16.11 27.57 11.26
N TYR A 623 -17.38 27.31 11.53
CA TYR A 623 -17.96 27.41 12.87
C TYR A 623 -17.36 26.35 13.81
N LEU A 624 -17.24 25.09 13.36
CA LEU A 624 -16.64 24.01 14.14
C LEU A 624 -15.19 24.34 14.55
N ILE A 625 -14.36 24.82 13.61
CA ILE A 625 -12.98 25.24 13.92
C ILE A 625 -12.95 26.41 14.94
N ARG A 626 -13.94 27.30 14.90
CA ARG A 626 -13.98 28.47 15.80
C ARG A 626 -14.49 28.14 17.20
N THR A 627 -15.37 27.16 17.34
CA THR A 627 -16.19 27.00 18.56
C THR A 627 -16.03 25.65 19.25
N GLU A 628 -15.72 24.58 18.52
CA GLU A 628 -15.60 23.24 19.07
C GLU A 628 -14.12 22.89 19.32
N ASP A 629 -13.86 22.25 20.45
CA ASP A 629 -12.52 21.74 20.76
C ASP A 629 -12.40 20.30 20.27
N HIS A 630 -11.69 20.14 19.15
CA HIS A 630 -11.33 18.84 18.58
C HIS A 630 -9.83 18.61 18.76
N CYS A 631 -9.37 17.35 18.69
CA CYS A 631 -7.94 17.06 18.70
C CYS A 631 -7.22 17.72 17.50
N THR A 632 -5.89 17.78 17.59
CA THR A 632 -5.03 18.46 16.60
C THR A 632 -5.28 17.95 15.18
N GLU A 633 -5.38 16.63 15.04
CA GLU A 633 -5.53 15.92 13.78
C GLU A 633 -6.86 16.26 13.10
N ARG A 634 -7.96 16.34 13.86
CA ARG A 634 -9.28 16.73 13.33
C ARG A 634 -9.37 18.21 13.02
N SER A 635 -8.71 19.03 13.81
CA SER A 635 -8.60 20.46 13.54
C SER A 635 -7.91 20.71 12.19
N ILE A 636 -6.82 19.98 11.93
CA ILE A 636 -6.09 20.04 10.65
C ILE A 636 -6.94 19.47 9.51
N ASN A 637 -7.61 18.33 9.72
CA ASN A 637 -8.47 17.75 8.69
C ASN A 637 -9.62 18.70 8.28
N LEU A 638 -10.27 19.39 9.24
CA LEU A 638 -11.30 20.38 8.94
C LEU A 638 -10.72 21.58 8.17
N PHE A 639 -9.51 22.04 8.51
CA PHE A 639 -8.81 23.08 7.75
C PHE A 639 -8.52 22.63 6.31
N LEU A 640 -8.09 21.39 6.13
CA LEU A 640 -7.84 20.80 4.81
C LEU A 640 -9.13 20.57 4.01
N CYS A 641 -10.25 20.26 4.68
CA CYS A 641 -11.56 20.22 4.05
C CYS A 641 -11.93 21.58 3.42
N LEU A 642 -11.67 22.70 4.12
CA LEU A 642 -11.89 24.03 3.54
C LEU A 642 -11.00 24.28 2.32
N THR A 643 -9.73 23.86 2.39
CA THR A 643 -8.78 23.95 1.27
C THR A 643 -9.24 23.12 0.07
N GLU A 644 -9.74 21.91 0.31
CA GLU A 644 -10.28 21.01 -0.71
C GLU A 644 -11.54 21.59 -1.38
N MET A 645 -12.36 22.30 -0.61
CA MET A 645 -13.49 23.10 -1.10
C MET A 645 -13.07 24.40 -1.80
N LYS A 646 -11.76 24.63 -2.00
CA LYS A 646 -11.16 25.85 -2.57
C LYS A 646 -11.49 27.14 -1.80
N ASP A 647 -11.91 27.01 -0.53
CA ASP A 647 -12.12 28.15 0.35
C ASP A 647 -10.82 28.56 1.04
N GLN A 648 -10.49 29.85 0.93
CA GLN A 648 -9.31 30.45 1.55
C GLN A 648 -9.71 31.49 2.61
N SER A 649 -10.94 31.46 3.10
CA SER A 649 -11.42 32.45 4.08
C SER A 649 -10.63 32.36 5.39
N LEU A 650 -10.46 31.14 5.92
CA LEU A 650 -9.72 30.90 7.15
C LEU A 650 -8.22 31.14 6.96
N SER A 651 -7.65 30.74 5.82
CA SER A 651 -6.24 31.02 5.49
C SER A 651 -5.95 32.51 5.46
N ARG A 652 -6.83 33.31 4.84
CA ARG A 652 -6.73 34.77 4.81
C ARG A 652 -6.88 35.38 6.20
N GLU A 653 -7.87 34.93 6.97
CA GLU A 653 -8.05 35.36 8.37
C GLU A 653 -6.78 35.11 9.20
N ILE A 654 -6.17 33.93 9.06
CA ILE A 654 -4.92 33.57 9.72
C ILE A 654 -3.77 34.47 9.24
N GLN A 655 -3.63 34.70 7.93
CA GLN A 655 -2.58 35.56 7.39
C GLN A 655 -2.72 37.03 7.83
N GLU A 656 -3.95 37.55 7.86
CA GLU A 656 -4.25 38.89 8.37
C GLU A 656 -3.92 39.01 9.85
N TYR A 657 -4.30 38.01 10.65
CA TYR A 657 -3.93 37.93 12.06
C TYR A 657 -2.41 37.95 12.24
N LEU A 658 -1.67 37.13 11.47
CA LEU A 658 -0.21 37.06 11.50
C LEU A 658 0.49 38.37 11.07
N LYS A 659 -0.13 39.15 10.18
CA LYS A 659 0.40 40.47 9.76
C LYS A 659 0.01 41.60 10.72
N SER A 660 -1.06 41.44 11.49
CA SER A 660 -1.55 42.47 12.39
C SER A 660 -0.57 42.74 13.53
N LYS A 661 -0.41 44.01 13.94
CA LYS A 661 0.32 44.38 15.16
C LYS A 661 -0.49 44.14 16.45
N LYS A 662 -1.72 43.64 16.32
CA LYS A 662 -2.74 43.50 17.39
C LYS A 662 -3.07 42.04 17.69
N GLN A 663 -2.11 41.13 17.48
CA GLN A 663 -2.28 39.68 17.70
C GLN A 663 -2.79 39.35 19.11
N SER A 664 -2.51 40.17 20.12
CA SER A 664 -2.97 39.97 21.49
C SER A 664 -4.47 40.27 21.73
N GLU A 665 -5.18 40.95 20.82
CA GLU A 665 -6.55 41.43 21.07
C GLU A 665 -7.63 40.35 20.83
N LYS A 666 -7.43 39.45 19.86
CA LYS A 666 -8.40 38.40 19.50
C LYS A 666 -7.96 37.04 20.04
N LYS A 667 -8.76 36.43 20.91
CA LYS A 667 -8.50 35.08 21.43
C LYS A 667 -8.68 34.03 20.34
N LEU A 668 -7.64 33.24 20.07
CA LEU A 668 -7.62 32.13 19.13
C LEU A 668 -8.12 30.84 19.79
N SER A 669 -8.94 30.07 19.07
CA SER A 669 -9.28 28.70 19.47
C SER A 669 -8.06 27.78 19.31
N THR A 670 -8.09 26.65 20.01
CA THR A 670 -7.08 25.59 19.90
C THR A 670 -6.96 25.07 18.45
N ALA A 671 -8.08 24.96 17.73
CA ALA A 671 -8.07 24.56 16.32
C ALA A 671 -7.44 25.61 15.39
N HIS A 672 -7.61 26.93 15.66
CA HIS A 672 -6.83 27.95 14.93
C HIS A 672 -5.35 27.78 15.17
N CYS A 673 -4.93 27.51 16.41
CA CYS A 673 -3.54 27.26 16.73
C CYS A 673 -2.97 26.07 15.94
N SER A 674 -3.73 24.98 15.80
CA SER A 674 -3.36 23.85 14.93
C SER A 674 -3.22 24.27 13.46
N ALA A 675 -4.19 25.04 12.94
CA ALA A 675 -4.15 25.52 11.55
C ALA A 675 -2.99 26.49 11.30
N ILE A 676 -2.70 27.41 12.22
CA ILE A 676 -1.56 28.34 12.18
C ILE A 676 -0.25 27.54 12.19
N ALA A 677 -0.12 26.57 13.11
CA ALA A 677 1.09 25.76 13.21
C ALA A 677 1.35 25.01 11.90
N TYR A 678 0.31 24.36 11.37
CA TYR A 678 0.35 23.70 10.07
C TYR A 678 0.75 24.69 8.96
N MET A 679 0.06 25.81 8.82
CA MET A 679 0.37 26.82 7.80
C MET A 679 1.80 27.36 7.88
N LEU A 680 2.31 27.59 9.08
CA LEU A 680 3.69 28.06 9.31
C LEU A 680 4.72 26.99 8.96
N GLN A 681 4.53 25.76 9.42
CA GLN A 681 5.41 24.65 9.05
C GLN A 681 5.44 24.41 7.54
N MET A 682 4.29 24.59 6.90
CA MET A 682 4.18 24.45 5.47
C MET A 682 4.70 25.67 4.71
N SER A 683 5.05 26.79 5.33
CA SER A 683 5.54 28.00 4.65
C SER A 683 6.89 27.78 3.93
N GLU A 684 7.07 28.35 2.74
CA GLU A 684 8.42 28.38 2.09
C GLU A 684 9.27 29.49 2.71
N GLU A 685 8.60 30.56 3.15
CA GLU A 685 9.23 31.63 3.90
C GLU A 685 9.45 31.18 5.34
N VAL A 686 10.71 31.18 5.75
CA VAL A 686 11.13 30.91 7.13
C VAL A 686 10.82 32.12 8.00
N LEU A 687 10.12 31.90 9.11
CA LEU A 687 9.76 32.98 10.03
C LEU A 687 10.97 33.49 10.83
N ASP A 688 11.19 34.80 10.88
CA ASP A 688 12.34 35.37 11.63
C ASP A 688 12.24 35.15 13.14
N ALA A 689 11.03 35.23 13.70
CA ALA A 689 10.78 34.97 15.11
C ALA A 689 9.35 34.46 15.37
N LEU A 690 9.24 33.30 16.02
CA LEU A 690 7.99 32.78 16.56
C LEU A 690 7.93 33.13 18.05
N ASP A 691 7.12 34.12 18.40
CA ASP A 691 6.86 34.51 19.79
C ASP A 691 5.47 34.05 20.20
N LEU A 692 5.41 32.98 21.01
CA LEU A 692 4.12 32.41 21.42
C LEU A 692 3.31 33.40 22.27
N LYS A 693 3.93 34.30 23.02
CA LYS A 693 3.20 35.25 23.87
C LYS A 693 2.47 36.33 23.08
N LYS A 694 2.78 36.51 21.79
CA LYS A 694 1.98 37.35 20.89
C LYS A 694 0.62 36.74 20.55
N TYR A 695 0.48 35.41 20.69
CA TYR A 695 -0.77 34.72 20.40
C TYR A 695 -1.65 34.68 21.64
N ASN A 696 -2.82 35.32 21.58
CA ASN A 696 -3.81 35.23 22.65
C ASN A 696 -4.56 33.90 22.54
N THR A 697 -4.17 32.88 23.31
CA THR A 697 -4.82 31.55 23.28
C THR A 697 -4.70 30.83 24.63
N SER A 698 -5.29 29.64 24.73
CA SER A 698 -5.18 28.78 25.91
C SER A 698 -3.80 28.10 25.99
N GLN A 699 -3.50 27.45 27.12
CA GLN A 699 -2.26 26.66 27.25
C GLN A 699 -2.19 25.54 26.20
N ASP A 700 -3.29 24.85 25.93
CA ASP A 700 -3.34 23.86 24.85
C ASP A 700 -3.17 24.48 23.46
N GLY A 701 -3.61 25.72 23.26
CA GLY A 701 -3.33 26.50 22.05
C GLY A 701 -1.82 26.71 21.84
N TYR A 702 -1.09 27.09 22.90
CA TYR A 702 0.37 27.18 22.83
C TYR A 702 1.02 25.85 22.48
N ARG A 703 0.58 24.75 23.09
CA ARG A 703 1.08 23.39 22.79
C ARG A 703 0.85 22.99 21.32
N ARG A 704 -0.24 23.45 20.71
CA ARG A 704 -0.55 23.23 19.30
C ARG A 704 0.29 24.09 18.35
N LEU A 705 0.85 25.21 18.82
CA LEU A 705 1.74 26.09 18.04
C LEU A 705 3.21 25.65 18.02
N ILE A 706 3.66 24.89 19.02
CA ILE A 706 5.07 24.43 19.15
C ILE A 706 5.65 23.85 17.87
N PRO A 707 4.94 23.02 17.10
CA PRO A 707 5.52 22.44 15.89
C PRO A 707 5.97 23.48 14.85
N ALA A 708 5.41 24.71 14.85
CA ALA A 708 5.86 25.79 13.98
C ALA A 708 7.32 26.22 14.21
N VAL A 709 7.92 25.85 15.34
CA VAL A 709 9.32 26.13 15.66
C VAL A 709 10.28 25.57 14.61
N SER A 710 9.92 24.47 13.94
CA SER A 710 10.76 23.88 12.89
C SER A 710 10.97 24.78 11.67
N ASN A 711 10.10 25.77 11.45
CA ASN A 711 10.18 26.70 10.33
C ASN A 711 10.39 28.16 10.77
N CYS A 712 11.16 28.37 11.84
CA CYS A 712 11.55 29.70 12.28
C CYS A 712 13.05 29.80 12.62
N ARG A 713 13.62 31.00 12.58
CA ARG A 713 15.00 31.27 12.99
C ARG A 713 15.14 31.44 14.49
N ARG A 714 14.12 32.00 15.15
CA ARG A 714 14.12 32.26 16.60
C ARG A 714 12.78 31.87 17.21
N ALA A 715 12.79 31.10 18.29
CA ALA A 715 11.58 30.71 19.02
C ALA A 715 11.60 31.27 20.45
N LEU A 716 10.64 32.14 20.76
CA LEU A 716 10.45 32.73 22.09
C LEU A 716 9.25 32.06 22.75
N LEU A 717 9.54 31.11 23.64
CA LEU A 717 8.54 30.22 24.25
C LEU A 717 8.38 30.47 25.75
N VAL A 718 8.73 31.68 26.18
CA VAL A 718 8.81 32.09 27.58
C VAL A 718 7.47 31.91 28.31
N GLY A 719 7.44 31.15 29.41
CA GLY A 719 6.26 31.00 30.26
C GLY A 719 5.03 30.39 29.58
N CYS A 720 5.23 29.43 28.68
CA CYS A 720 4.16 28.76 27.89
C CYS A 720 3.66 27.43 28.50
N ASN A 721 4.01 27.15 29.77
CA ASN A 721 3.58 25.99 30.55
C ASN A 721 3.81 24.63 29.85
N PHE A 722 5.08 24.36 29.57
CA PHE A 722 5.50 23.17 28.84
C PHE A 722 5.27 21.87 29.60
N THR A 723 4.90 20.84 28.85
CA THR A 723 4.85 19.43 29.28
C THR A 723 6.01 18.65 28.68
N THR A 724 6.17 17.40 29.09
CA THR A 724 7.13 16.46 28.48
C THR A 724 6.90 16.34 26.96
N ASP A 725 5.65 16.22 26.49
CA ASP A 725 5.30 16.17 25.06
C ASP A 725 5.78 17.40 24.26
N CYS A 726 5.85 18.57 24.91
CA CYS A 726 6.37 19.79 24.28
C CYS A 726 7.87 19.67 24.03
N SER A 727 8.59 19.01 24.94
CA SER A 727 10.03 18.77 24.83
C SER A 727 10.33 17.79 23.69
N GLU A 728 9.48 16.79 23.48
CA GLU A 728 9.58 15.87 22.34
C GLU A 728 9.45 16.62 21.01
N LYS A 729 8.42 17.46 20.86
CA LYS A 729 8.22 18.28 19.65
C LYS A 729 9.36 19.27 19.39
N LEU A 730 9.94 19.85 20.43
CA LEU A 730 11.07 20.76 20.27
C LEU A 730 12.35 20.03 19.90
N CYS A 731 12.64 18.92 20.55
CA CYS A 731 13.77 18.10 20.17
C CYS A 731 13.59 17.57 18.74
N SER A 732 12.36 17.27 18.30
CA SER A 732 12.02 16.94 16.90
C SER A 732 12.48 18.05 15.93
N ALA A 733 12.25 19.29 16.32
CA ALA A 733 12.67 20.46 15.54
C ALA A 733 14.20 20.65 15.59
N LEU A 734 14.87 20.31 16.69
CA LEU A 734 16.34 20.42 16.82
C LEU A 734 17.10 19.35 16.02
N THR A 735 16.55 18.14 15.91
CA THR A 735 17.18 17.02 15.18
C THR A 735 16.94 17.05 13.67
N SER A 736 15.94 17.82 13.22
CA SER A 736 15.56 17.92 11.81
C SER A 736 16.61 18.66 10.99
N ALA A 737 17.13 18.00 9.94
CA ALA A 737 18.05 18.61 8.97
C ALA A 737 17.48 19.86 8.27
N ASN A 738 16.15 19.94 8.13
CA ASN A 738 15.46 21.07 7.53
C ASN A 738 15.09 22.18 8.53
N SER A 739 15.57 22.10 9.78
CA SER A 739 15.27 23.10 10.79
C SER A 739 16.08 24.37 10.58
N HIS A 740 15.40 25.50 10.63
CA HIS A 740 16.04 26.82 10.51
C HIS A 740 16.34 27.47 11.87
N LEU A 741 16.04 26.78 12.97
CA LEU A 741 16.16 27.32 14.33
C LEU A 741 17.62 27.64 14.67
N ARG A 742 17.85 28.86 15.17
CA ARG A 742 19.15 29.38 15.62
C ARG A 742 19.10 29.89 17.06
N GLU A 743 17.95 30.37 17.52
CA GLU A 743 17.76 30.81 18.90
C GLU A 743 16.49 30.21 19.51
N LEU A 744 16.60 29.69 20.74
CA LEU A 744 15.49 29.10 21.47
C LEU A 744 15.49 29.66 22.90
N ASP A 745 14.38 30.27 23.29
CA ASP A 745 14.19 30.80 24.65
C ASP A 745 13.06 30.03 25.36
N LEU A 746 13.44 29.30 26.40
CA LEU A 746 12.58 28.43 27.20
C LEU A 746 12.35 28.99 28.61
N CYS A 747 12.76 30.23 28.89
CA CYS A 747 12.68 30.82 30.23
C CYS A 747 11.28 30.67 30.86
N TYR A 748 11.25 30.51 32.19
CA TYR A 748 10.01 30.39 32.97
C TYR A 748 9.08 29.22 32.55
N ASN A 749 9.63 28.15 31.96
CA ASN A 749 8.91 26.88 31.77
C ASN A 749 9.37 25.82 32.76
N TYR A 750 8.45 24.95 33.19
CA TYR A 750 8.75 23.85 34.12
C TYR A 750 9.04 22.55 33.34
N LEU A 751 10.23 22.45 32.75
CA LEU A 751 10.61 21.34 31.87
C LEU A 751 10.75 19.99 32.59
N GLN A 752 11.01 20.01 33.91
CA GLN A 752 11.39 18.83 34.71
C GLN A 752 12.65 18.10 34.17
N ASP A 753 13.15 17.13 34.91
CA ASP A 753 14.33 16.35 34.48
C ASP A 753 14.08 15.61 33.17
N SER A 754 12.87 15.06 32.99
CA SER A 754 12.48 14.35 31.76
C SER A 754 12.54 15.24 30.52
N GLY A 755 12.03 16.48 30.59
CA GLY A 755 12.07 17.41 29.46
C GLY A 755 13.50 17.83 29.11
N VAL A 756 14.36 18.05 30.11
CA VAL A 756 15.78 18.39 29.89
C VAL A 756 16.52 17.22 29.25
N ILE A 757 16.27 15.97 29.69
CA ILE A 757 16.86 14.77 29.07
C ILE A 757 16.49 14.70 27.59
N ILE A 758 15.21 14.88 27.24
CA ILE A 758 14.73 14.84 25.87
C ILE A 758 15.39 15.94 25.02
N LEU A 759 15.40 17.19 25.50
CA LEU A 759 16.03 18.31 24.77
C LEU A 759 17.54 18.10 24.60
N SER A 760 18.22 17.49 25.56
CA SER A 760 19.65 17.20 25.48
C SER A 760 20.01 16.26 24.33
N VAL A 761 19.10 15.34 23.96
CA VAL A 761 19.27 14.46 22.80
C VAL A 761 19.27 15.28 21.52
N GLY A 762 18.33 16.22 21.39
CA GLY A 762 18.22 17.11 20.23
C GLY A 762 19.42 18.03 20.08
N LEU A 763 19.91 18.59 21.18
CA LEU A 763 21.09 19.46 21.18
C LEU A 763 22.38 18.73 20.78
N LYS A 764 22.48 17.43 21.05
CA LYS A 764 23.63 16.59 20.66
C LYS A 764 23.59 16.15 19.19
N SER A 765 22.47 16.37 18.49
CA SER A 765 22.34 16.00 17.09
C SER A 765 23.30 16.81 16.22
N SER A 766 23.92 16.15 15.25
CA SER A 766 24.75 16.81 14.22
C SER A 766 23.94 17.78 13.35
N ASN A 767 22.61 17.63 13.32
CA ASN A 767 21.72 18.50 12.57
C ASN A 767 21.30 19.74 13.36
N CYS A 768 21.59 19.80 14.67
CA CYS A 768 21.21 20.94 15.50
C CYS A 768 22.03 22.17 15.08
N GLN A 769 21.33 23.21 14.64
CA GLN A 769 21.93 24.48 14.21
C GLN A 769 21.79 25.59 15.26
N LEU A 770 21.35 25.24 16.47
CA LEU A 770 21.07 26.20 17.53
C LEU A 770 22.37 26.86 18.00
N VAL A 771 22.38 28.19 18.02
CA VAL A 771 23.53 29.01 18.46
C VAL A 771 23.27 29.60 19.85
N ILE A 772 22.01 29.88 20.18
CA ILE A 772 21.61 30.46 21.46
C ILE A 772 20.47 29.64 22.07
N LEU A 773 20.66 29.20 23.31
CA LEU A 773 19.64 28.59 24.16
C LEU A 773 19.54 29.41 25.44
N ARG A 774 18.33 29.82 25.83
CA ARG A 774 18.05 30.54 27.09
C ARG A 774 17.05 29.78 27.95
#